data_AF-A0A934GMI2-F1
#
_entry.id   AF-A0A934GMI2-F1
#
_cell.length_a   1.000
_cell.length_b   1.000
_cell.length_c   1.000
_cell.angle_alpha   90.00
_cell.angle_beta   90.00
_cell.angle_gamma   90.00
#
_symmetry.space_group_name_H-M   'P 1'
#
loop_
_entity.id
_entity.type
_entity.pdbx_description
1 polymer ?
#
loop_
_entity_poly.entity_id
_entity_poly.type
_entity_poly.pdbx_seq_one_letter_code
_entity_poly.pdbx_strand_id
1 'polypeptide(L)'
;MAITAAMRTTVTQLYAALFNRAPDSDGLGYWCQQLDSGKSTSTVAKEMYDTTPARTYYPLWFSNEEIAGQFYTNLLGRTADTDGKAYWAGELNTKPLGEVLTNFLNAVVSYASDPTAVGYDATLDAQALASQSLFNNKVEVGQYFAETLRSNDTTLAASVLAQVTSDASSVTTAKAAADAGVTPVTSAQTFTLTNAVNSFSGAAGNDIFNGILSDGSGTFTAGDELHGGSGTDTVNLLIASATAAPMVTMSGVETMNIRYLDTSAAASVNGTLFTGVVTITNASSLEDTQLNVSGVSAGTTFTLYDEGDLSVQFAGLTGTNTASLSLVSAGSGSGTTAIDAIAVDLDKGGTGLLGAVNIALSGSNYVNLDGGADLRTVNITGGATADFNVFTFTATNLLSTIDASATVSTNRFFVSGRSDVTITGGAGNDTFTLGTSLSNGDSISGGSGTDSITATLGAATVKLNTTGVESATITYGAAGGGNIDASGTTVSTINLAASLSASGSVSNLGNGVTVNLSDDDIDAFGIDTTASATVTLNLGSGASGPVSVSGIAVTDAMSATINAIGSGLNTAGIVVFDTDAKSLTITVSGGESDLLFTDLQIPKGTAVSITSNGSAGITFTSGLEAASALQTLTVVAQGTDAADVTFGALFISGAPTALATLSLTGTSGADVTVGATNFGPAGVTSNGSTTITMSAGNGSVVGTSAFDVSATGVALTLTLDAQASGTIGVGDLNLVAGTNGTGGSLAIGNTTLGANATVRVEQINLATGNALNFGTLTVGTTAALTIGASGISAANGAVISAIDLVIGEDGNLTFGDINATVGSVGAITVNASAASATADFANIVASAIGQIDITIGTAAGVDFDVLGSASTVLTGITVRIGTDGSADFGNVLVSAGNVGDITLNVGASGSVDFANIGASGVGVIYVSGAGVVDFDTVSATNVAGIDLRYQLTAGTFDIDLSGVTNAVTTDSGPGTNTIVSGKGDDIFNLKTGLGTDSITFSSTAQKADQVYRFEMGTADDKIMFNVSALSAAGISLNAASSTAAAIGTGTVAIDLALVSAAVTLAAGDNVIVLRSGTFSAVGSAVSAIATGGSMLITMGSATAGHMLVVWSDGSDSYVSTVALAANATGFASAASTETLITIVGVDITSAAPVAGNFDFV
;
A
#
# COMPACT_ATOMS: atom_id res chain seq x y z
N MET A 1 -49.03 71.69 48.72
CA MET A 1 -49.78 71.32 47.49
C MET A 1 -48.72 71.19 46.40
N ALA A 2 -49.07 70.96 45.13
CA ALA A 2 -48.05 70.93 44.07
C ALA A 2 -47.62 72.36 43.70
N ILE A 3 -46.32 72.60 43.52
CA ILE A 3 -45.79 73.89 43.04
C ILE A 3 -46.45 74.23 41.68
N THR A 4 -47.20 75.33 41.62
CA THR A 4 -47.96 75.72 40.43
C THR A 4 -47.13 76.57 39.45
N ALA A 5 -47.51 76.59 38.17
CA ALA A 5 -46.88 77.46 37.17
C ALA A 5 -47.03 78.95 37.53
N ALA A 6 -48.12 79.33 38.20
CA ALA A 6 -48.33 80.68 38.70
C ALA A 6 -47.34 81.06 39.80
N MET A 7 -46.99 80.12 40.70
CA MET A 7 -45.95 80.31 41.71
C MET A 7 -44.58 80.52 41.05
N ARG A 8 -44.20 79.70 40.06
CA ARG A 8 -42.92 79.84 39.34
C ARG A 8 -42.80 81.15 38.58
N THR A 9 -43.89 81.58 37.94
CA THR A 9 -43.95 82.88 37.24
C THR A 9 -43.78 84.03 38.23
N THR A 10 -44.49 83.98 39.36
CA THR A 10 -44.42 85.01 40.42
C THR A 10 -43.01 85.13 41.01
N VAL A 11 -42.36 83.99 41.31
CA VAL A 11 -40.97 84.00 41.82
C VAL A 11 -39.99 84.52 40.77
N THR A 12 -40.15 84.12 39.51
CA THR A 12 -39.28 84.60 38.42
C THR A 12 -39.42 86.12 38.22
N GLN A 13 -40.63 86.66 38.32
CA GLN A 13 -40.91 88.09 38.32
C GLN A 13 -40.17 88.83 39.44
N LEU A 14 -40.16 88.26 40.65
CA LEU A 14 -39.41 88.82 41.79
C LEU A 14 -37.90 88.77 41.57
N TYR A 15 -37.37 87.70 40.96
CA TYR A 15 -35.95 87.59 40.63
C TYR A 15 -35.49 88.66 39.62
N ALA A 16 -36.27 88.84 38.55
CA ALA A 16 -36.01 89.88 37.57
C ALA A 16 -36.09 91.29 38.19
N ALA A 17 -37.03 91.52 39.11
CA ALA A 17 -37.23 92.80 39.78
C ALA A 17 -36.13 93.16 40.80
N LEU A 18 -35.76 92.21 41.65
CA LEU A 18 -34.86 92.44 42.77
C LEU A 18 -33.39 92.27 42.38
N PHE A 19 -33.09 91.26 41.56
CA PHE A 19 -31.71 90.88 41.28
C PHE A 19 -31.28 91.17 39.85
N ASN A 20 -32.19 91.60 38.97
CA ASN A 20 -31.95 91.78 37.53
C ASN A 20 -31.24 90.56 36.90
N ARG A 21 -31.62 89.36 37.35
CA ARG A 21 -31.01 88.07 37.01
C ARG A 21 -32.08 86.98 36.93
N ALA A 22 -31.88 85.97 36.08
CA ALA A 22 -32.75 84.79 36.04
C ALA A 22 -32.66 83.99 37.37
N PRO A 23 -33.73 83.35 37.85
CA PRO A 23 -33.61 82.43 38.96
C PRO A 23 -32.70 81.25 38.57
N ASP A 24 -31.87 80.81 39.51
CA ASP A 24 -31.26 79.48 39.43
C ASP A 24 -32.31 78.40 39.75
N SER A 25 -32.13 77.18 39.24
CA SER A 25 -33.08 76.07 39.41
C SER A 25 -33.41 75.82 40.89
N ASP A 26 -32.40 75.80 41.75
CA ASP A 26 -32.56 75.54 43.19
C ASP A 26 -33.28 76.70 43.89
N GLY A 27 -32.92 77.95 43.58
CA GLY A 27 -33.58 79.15 44.09
C GLY A 27 -35.04 79.25 43.68
N LEU A 28 -35.38 78.95 42.42
CA LEU A 28 -36.77 78.91 41.95
C LEU A 28 -37.59 77.90 42.76
N GLY A 29 -37.03 76.71 42.97
CA GLY A 29 -37.64 75.65 43.79
C GLY A 29 -37.88 76.09 45.24
N TYR A 30 -36.86 76.66 45.89
CA TYR A 30 -36.93 77.10 47.29
C TYR A 30 -38.01 78.16 47.51
N TRP A 31 -38.04 79.23 46.72
CA TRP A 31 -39.02 80.32 46.91
C TRP A 31 -40.44 79.91 46.51
N CYS A 32 -40.59 79.01 45.53
CA CYS A 32 -41.89 78.41 45.23
C CYS A 32 -42.40 77.56 46.41
N GLN A 33 -41.52 76.83 47.09
CA GLN A 33 -41.88 76.07 48.28
C GLN A 33 -42.30 76.98 49.45
N GLN A 34 -41.72 78.18 49.57
CA GLN A 34 -42.16 79.18 50.55
C GLN A 34 -43.59 79.67 50.27
N LEU A 35 -43.96 79.88 49.00
CA LEU A 35 -45.33 80.20 48.59
C LEU A 35 -46.29 79.02 48.81
N ASP A 36 -45.90 77.78 48.47
CA ASP A 36 -46.71 76.58 48.74
C ASP A 36 -46.90 76.32 50.24
N SER A 37 -45.95 76.76 51.08
CA SER A 37 -46.04 76.70 52.54
C SER A 37 -46.95 77.78 53.15
N GLY A 38 -47.65 78.58 52.33
CA GLY A 38 -48.66 79.54 52.76
C GLY A 38 -48.15 80.95 53.05
N LYS A 39 -46.88 81.28 52.75
CA LYS A 39 -46.42 82.67 52.81
C LYS A 39 -47.03 83.50 51.67
N SER A 40 -47.37 84.76 51.96
CA SER A 40 -47.87 85.68 50.92
C SER A 40 -46.73 86.13 49.99
N THR A 41 -47.06 86.50 48.75
CA THR A 41 -46.08 87.06 47.79
C THR A 41 -45.37 88.29 48.35
N SER A 42 -46.07 89.16 49.08
CA SER A 42 -45.48 90.33 49.75
C SER A 42 -44.45 89.93 50.81
N THR A 43 -44.71 88.88 51.58
CA THR A 43 -43.74 88.33 52.56
C THR A 43 -42.50 87.77 51.86
N VAL A 44 -42.69 86.96 50.81
CA VAL A 44 -41.59 86.39 50.03
C VAL A 44 -40.76 87.50 49.35
N ALA A 45 -41.41 88.51 48.77
CA ALA A 45 -40.74 89.66 48.16
C ALA A 45 -39.88 90.43 49.18
N LYS A 46 -40.37 90.63 50.41
CA LYS A 46 -39.60 91.25 51.50
C LYS A 46 -38.42 90.39 51.93
N GLU A 47 -38.62 89.08 52.08
CA GLU A 47 -37.55 88.15 52.45
C GLU A 47 -36.46 88.09 51.37
N MET A 48 -36.85 88.02 50.08
CA MET A 48 -35.92 88.09 48.95
C MET A 48 -35.14 89.41 48.93
N TYR A 49 -35.81 90.54 49.21
CA TYR A 49 -35.15 91.83 49.35
C TYR A 49 -34.11 91.84 50.47
N ASP A 50 -34.37 91.19 51.60
CA ASP A 50 -33.45 91.14 52.75
C ASP A 50 -32.22 90.23 52.53
N THR A 51 -32.19 89.44 51.45
CA THR A 51 -31.04 88.56 51.15
C THR A 51 -29.77 89.33 50.80
N THR A 52 -28.61 88.71 51.05
CA THR A 52 -27.30 89.28 50.70
C THR A 52 -27.19 89.68 49.23
N PRO A 53 -27.66 88.90 48.23
CA PRO A 53 -27.62 89.29 46.81
C PRO A 53 -28.41 90.56 46.48
N ALA A 54 -29.52 90.83 47.18
CA ALA A 54 -30.31 92.04 46.96
C ALA A 54 -29.57 93.29 47.45
N ARG A 55 -28.66 93.16 48.44
CA ARG A 55 -27.88 94.28 48.97
C ARG A 55 -26.92 94.90 47.95
N THR A 56 -26.54 94.13 46.93
CA THR A 56 -25.74 94.63 45.80
C THR A 56 -26.51 95.67 44.97
N TYR A 57 -27.83 95.52 44.84
CA TYR A 57 -28.69 96.44 44.09
C TYR A 57 -29.38 97.48 44.99
N TYR A 58 -29.64 97.12 46.25
CA TYR A 58 -30.30 97.97 47.24
C TYR A 58 -29.46 98.05 48.53
N PRO A 59 -28.41 98.89 48.57
CA PRO A 59 -27.65 99.14 49.79
C PRO A 59 -28.54 99.64 50.93
N LEU A 60 -28.18 99.31 52.17
CA LEU A 60 -29.01 99.65 53.35
C LEU A 60 -29.20 101.16 53.57
N TRP A 61 -28.34 101.99 52.98
CA TRP A 61 -28.40 103.45 53.07
C TRP A 61 -29.24 104.10 51.97
N PHE A 62 -29.85 103.34 51.06
CA PHE A 62 -30.76 103.92 50.07
C PHE A 62 -32.01 104.49 50.75
N SER A 63 -32.32 105.73 50.41
CA SER A 63 -33.62 106.35 50.68
C SER A 63 -34.72 105.66 49.88
N ASN A 64 -35.98 105.81 50.31
CA ASN A 64 -37.13 105.29 49.58
C ASN A 64 -37.20 105.82 48.13
N GLU A 65 -36.67 107.02 47.87
CA GLU A 65 -36.59 107.57 46.52
C GLU A 65 -35.53 106.87 45.66
N GLU A 66 -34.38 106.50 46.24
CA GLU A 66 -33.34 105.71 45.58
C GLU A 66 -33.80 104.27 45.33
N ILE A 67 -34.54 103.65 46.28
CA ILE A 67 -35.16 102.33 46.10
C ILE A 67 -36.17 102.37 44.95
N ALA A 68 -37.06 103.36 44.93
CA ALA A 68 -38.01 103.54 43.83
C ALA A 68 -37.28 103.73 42.50
N GLY A 69 -36.21 104.52 42.46
CA GLY A 69 -35.39 104.68 41.25
C GLY A 69 -34.77 103.37 40.76
N GLN A 70 -34.30 102.51 41.67
CA GLN A 70 -33.70 101.22 41.31
C GLN A 70 -34.74 100.21 40.78
N PHE A 71 -35.98 100.24 41.28
CA PHE A 71 -37.07 99.43 40.70
C PHE A 71 -37.32 99.77 39.23
N TYR A 72 -37.27 101.05 38.84
CA TYR A 72 -37.39 101.43 37.43
C TYR A 72 -36.21 100.91 36.59
N THR A 73 -34.98 100.98 37.12
CA THR A 73 -33.81 100.47 36.40
C THR A 73 -33.87 98.96 36.20
N ASN A 74 -34.15 98.19 37.25
CA ASN A 74 -34.15 96.73 37.19
C ASN A 74 -35.36 96.17 36.44
N LEU A 75 -36.56 96.69 36.73
CA LEU A 75 -37.81 96.16 36.19
C LEU A 75 -38.17 96.75 34.83
N LEU A 76 -37.98 98.06 34.66
CA LEU A 76 -38.50 98.81 33.51
C LEU A 76 -37.42 99.17 32.50
N GLY A 77 -36.13 98.96 32.84
CA GLY A 77 -34.99 99.23 31.97
C GLY A 77 -34.79 100.70 31.62
N ARG A 78 -35.40 101.62 32.39
CA ARG A 78 -35.37 103.07 32.16
C ARG A 78 -35.19 103.84 33.46
N THR A 79 -34.73 105.08 33.35
CA THR A 79 -34.72 106.00 34.49
C THR A 79 -36.15 106.40 34.86
N ALA A 80 -36.45 106.48 36.16
CA ALA A 80 -37.76 106.87 36.64
C ALA A 80 -38.10 108.32 36.24
N ASP A 81 -39.32 108.53 35.75
CA ASP A 81 -39.90 109.86 35.58
C ASP A 81 -40.16 110.50 36.96
N THR A 82 -40.16 111.84 36.99
CA THR A 82 -40.23 112.59 38.26
C THR A 82 -41.48 112.25 39.06
N ASP A 83 -42.63 112.16 38.40
CA ASP A 83 -43.92 111.90 39.05
C ASP A 83 -44.06 110.44 39.51
N GLY A 84 -43.67 109.48 38.67
CA GLY A 84 -43.65 108.07 39.01
C GLY A 84 -42.69 107.75 40.16
N LYS A 85 -41.48 108.30 40.13
CA LYS A 85 -40.50 108.14 41.24
C LYS A 85 -41.06 108.68 42.55
N ALA A 86 -41.68 109.86 42.53
CA ALA A 86 -42.31 110.47 43.70
C ALA A 86 -43.49 109.65 44.23
N TYR A 87 -44.34 109.11 43.33
CA TYR A 87 -45.46 108.25 43.68
C TYR A 87 -45.00 106.99 44.42
N TRP A 88 -44.06 106.25 43.86
CA TRP A 88 -43.58 105.00 44.47
C TRP A 88 -42.74 105.23 45.74
N ALA A 89 -41.98 106.33 45.81
CA ALA A 89 -41.33 106.73 47.05
C ALA A 89 -42.35 107.08 48.15
N GLY A 90 -43.47 107.70 47.79
CA GLY A 90 -44.60 107.97 48.69
C GLY A 90 -45.27 106.69 49.20
N GLU A 91 -45.48 105.71 48.32
CA GLU A 91 -45.96 104.37 48.70
C GLU A 91 -44.98 103.68 49.66
N LEU A 92 -43.67 103.75 49.40
CA LEU A 92 -42.63 103.20 50.30
C LEU A 92 -42.54 103.91 51.65
N ASN A 93 -42.97 105.18 51.75
CA ASN A 93 -43.05 105.89 53.03
C ASN A 93 -44.22 105.44 53.90
N THR A 94 -45.24 104.82 53.31
CA THR A 94 -46.52 104.52 53.98
C THR A 94 -46.85 103.03 54.07
N LYS A 95 -46.22 102.18 53.24
CA LYS A 95 -46.47 100.73 53.16
C LYS A 95 -45.17 99.92 53.25
N PRO A 96 -45.23 98.65 53.71
CA PRO A 96 -44.08 97.76 53.70
C PRO A 96 -43.54 97.52 52.28
N LEU A 97 -42.21 97.42 52.13
CA LEU A 97 -41.56 97.27 50.83
C LEU A 97 -42.06 96.08 50.01
N GLY A 98 -42.34 94.94 50.65
CA GLY A 98 -42.86 93.75 49.96
C GLY A 98 -44.23 93.99 49.30
N GLU A 99 -45.07 94.82 49.92
CA GLU A 99 -46.37 95.21 49.38
C GLU A 99 -46.19 96.20 48.22
N VAL A 100 -45.32 97.19 48.39
CA VAL A 100 -45.04 98.19 47.34
C VAL A 100 -44.42 97.55 46.11
N LEU A 101 -43.48 96.60 46.28
CA LEU A 101 -42.88 95.88 45.16
C LEU A 101 -43.91 94.99 44.43
N THR A 102 -44.80 94.33 45.16
CA THR A 102 -45.88 93.54 44.55
C THR A 102 -46.86 94.44 43.78
N ASN A 103 -47.20 95.61 44.33
CA ASN A 103 -48.04 96.59 43.66
C ASN A 103 -47.36 97.18 42.41
N PHE A 104 -46.05 97.44 42.50
CA PHE A 104 -45.22 97.90 41.39
C PHE A 104 -45.19 96.88 40.24
N LEU A 105 -44.97 95.61 40.56
CA LEU A 105 -45.03 94.50 39.62
C LEU A 105 -46.41 94.39 38.95
N ASN A 106 -47.46 94.42 39.75
CA ASN A 106 -48.83 94.35 39.24
C ASN A 106 -49.16 95.52 38.31
N ALA A 107 -48.69 96.73 38.62
CA ALA A 107 -48.90 97.92 37.79
C ALA A 107 -48.23 97.79 36.42
N VAL A 108 -47.09 97.10 36.34
CA VAL A 108 -46.31 96.91 35.11
C VAL A 108 -46.87 95.76 34.29
N VAL A 109 -47.15 94.62 34.93
CA VAL A 109 -47.70 93.44 34.26
C VAL A 109 -49.13 93.69 33.77
N SER A 110 -49.95 94.41 34.54
CA SER A 110 -51.35 94.68 34.20
C SER A 110 -51.56 95.96 33.40
N TYR A 111 -50.48 96.63 32.96
CA TYR A 111 -50.60 97.83 32.15
C TYR A 111 -51.32 97.52 30.85
N ALA A 112 -52.33 98.33 30.52
CA ALA A 112 -53.03 98.28 29.24
C ALA A 112 -53.13 99.71 28.71
N SER A 113 -52.71 99.91 27.48
CA SER A 113 -52.84 101.21 26.82
C SER A 113 -54.31 101.59 26.71
N ASP A 114 -54.68 102.77 27.20
CA ASP A 114 -55.99 103.37 26.96
C ASP A 114 -55.80 104.76 26.33
N PRO A 115 -55.78 104.83 24.98
CA PRO A 115 -55.66 106.09 24.26
C PRO A 115 -56.81 107.07 24.50
N THR A 116 -57.89 106.62 25.18
CA THR A 116 -59.08 107.42 25.47
C THR A 116 -59.07 108.03 26.87
N ALA A 117 -58.06 107.70 27.70
CA ALA A 117 -57.92 108.22 29.06
C ALA A 117 -57.62 109.74 29.09
N VAL A 118 -58.24 110.44 30.05
CA VAL A 118 -57.99 111.88 30.27
C VAL A 118 -56.55 112.06 30.77
N GLY A 119 -55.72 112.79 30.01
CA GLY A 119 -54.30 112.96 30.30
C GLY A 119 -53.38 111.96 29.60
N TYR A 120 -53.86 111.22 28.59
CA TYR A 120 -53.07 110.31 27.77
C TYR A 120 -51.83 111.01 27.16
N ASP A 121 -50.67 110.41 27.39
CA ASP A 121 -49.41 110.78 26.78
C ASP A 121 -48.88 109.59 25.99
N ALA A 122 -48.91 109.72 24.66
CA ALA A 122 -48.46 108.68 23.73
C ALA A 122 -46.99 108.28 23.95
N THR A 123 -46.15 109.19 24.46
CA THR A 123 -44.74 108.92 24.73
C THR A 123 -44.53 108.15 26.03
N LEU A 124 -45.33 108.42 27.07
CA LEU A 124 -45.32 107.65 28.31
C LEU A 124 -45.99 106.28 28.14
N ASP A 125 -47.05 106.20 27.31
CA ASP A 125 -47.72 104.96 26.94
C ASP A 125 -46.80 104.02 26.16
N ALA A 126 -46.08 104.54 25.16
CA ALA A 126 -45.06 103.77 24.44
C ALA A 126 -43.92 103.29 25.37
N GLN A 127 -43.49 104.13 26.33
CA GLN A 127 -42.50 103.73 27.34
C GLN A 127 -43.03 102.65 28.28
N ALA A 128 -44.30 102.73 28.70
CA ALA A 128 -44.93 101.75 29.57
C ALA A 128 -45.10 100.39 28.86
N LEU A 129 -45.53 100.38 27.59
CA LEU A 129 -45.60 99.17 26.76
C LEU A 129 -44.22 98.54 26.51
N ALA A 130 -43.20 99.37 26.27
CA ALA A 130 -41.82 98.88 26.11
C ALA A 130 -41.28 98.27 27.40
N SER A 131 -41.53 98.89 28.55
CA SER A 131 -41.15 98.36 29.86
C SER A 131 -41.91 97.07 30.22
N GLN A 132 -43.20 96.98 29.91
CA GLN A 132 -43.98 95.75 30.08
C GLN A 132 -43.43 94.61 29.20
N SER A 133 -43.13 94.90 27.93
CA SER A 133 -42.57 93.91 26.99
C SER A 133 -41.19 93.44 27.43
N LEU A 134 -40.31 94.36 27.83
CA LEU A 134 -39.00 94.04 28.40
C LEU A 134 -39.13 93.12 29.62
N PHE A 135 -40.04 93.43 30.53
CA PHE A 135 -40.23 92.64 31.74
C PHE A 135 -40.76 91.24 31.44
N ASN A 136 -41.76 91.12 30.57
CA ASN A 136 -42.29 89.82 30.15
C ASN A 136 -41.23 88.97 29.45
N ASN A 137 -40.43 89.57 28.56
CA ASN A 137 -39.32 88.88 27.89
C ASN A 137 -38.27 88.37 28.90
N LYS A 138 -37.93 89.16 29.92
CA LYS A 138 -37.01 88.73 31.00
C LYS A 138 -37.59 87.57 31.79
N VAL A 139 -38.89 87.58 32.11
CA VAL A 139 -39.54 86.47 32.81
C VAL A 139 -39.49 85.19 31.97
N GLU A 140 -39.77 85.28 30.67
CA GLU A 140 -39.73 84.12 29.78
C GLU A 140 -38.33 83.48 29.69
N VAL A 141 -37.29 84.29 29.51
CA VAL A 141 -35.89 83.82 29.50
C VAL A 141 -35.49 83.26 30.86
N GLY A 142 -35.92 83.90 31.94
CA GLY A 142 -35.65 83.44 33.30
C GLY A 142 -36.28 82.07 33.61
N GLN A 143 -37.51 81.83 33.16
CA GLN A 143 -38.16 80.54 33.27
C GLN A 143 -37.47 79.47 32.43
N TYR A 144 -37.05 79.81 31.21
CA TYR A 144 -36.29 78.89 30.37
C TYR A 144 -34.97 78.46 31.03
N PHE A 145 -34.22 79.41 31.60
CA PHE A 145 -32.96 79.15 32.28
C PHE A 145 -33.11 78.21 33.49
N ALA A 146 -34.15 78.42 34.31
CA ALA A 146 -34.36 77.64 35.53
C ALA A 146 -35.13 76.33 35.31
N GLU A 147 -36.13 76.32 34.43
CA GLU A 147 -37.03 75.17 34.26
C GLU A 147 -36.59 74.25 33.12
N THR A 148 -36.06 74.81 32.02
CA THR A 148 -35.64 74.02 30.85
C THR A 148 -34.17 73.61 30.96
N LEU A 149 -33.28 74.57 31.19
CA LEU A 149 -31.84 74.28 31.34
C LEU A 149 -31.46 73.74 32.71
N ARG A 150 -32.33 73.92 33.72
CA ARG A 150 -32.09 73.52 35.13
C ARG A 150 -30.73 73.99 35.67
N SER A 151 -30.26 75.14 35.21
CA SER A 151 -28.94 75.64 35.54
C SER A 151 -28.92 76.39 36.87
N ASN A 152 -27.84 76.18 37.64
CA ASN A 152 -27.56 76.89 38.89
C ASN A 152 -26.43 77.93 38.75
N ASP A 153 -25.96 78.19 37.52
CA ASP A 153 -24.91 79.18 37.27
C ASP A 153 -25.45 80.61 37.38
N THR A 154 -25.22 81.22 38.54
CA THR A 154 -25.66 82.59 38.83
C THR A 154 -24.93 83.66 38.03
N THR A 155 -23.76 83.37 37.45
CA THR A 155 -23.02 84.32 36.60
C THR A 155 -23.63 84.32 35.20
N LEU A 156 -23.89 83.13 34.66
CA LEU A 156 -24.58 82.96 33.39
C LEU A 156 -26.02 83.48 33.45
N ALA A 157 -26.75 83.19 34.54
CA ALA A 157 -28.11 83.69 34.76
C ALA A 157 -28.20 85.23 34.69
N ALA A 158 -27.15 85.94 35.12
CA ALA A 158 -27.10 87.40 35.07
C ALA A 158 -26.78 87.90 33.66
N SER A 159 -25.81 87.26 32.99
CA SER A 159 -25.37 87.66 31.66
C SER A 159 -26.44 87.40 30.59
N VAL A 160 -27.22 86.32 30.70
CA VAL A 160 -28.31 86.02 29.76
C VAL A 160 -29.49 86.98 29.94
N LEU A 161 -29.84 87.33 31.18
CA LEU A 161 -30.95 88.25 31.44
C LEU A 161 -30.61 89.71 31.07
N ALA A 162 -29.33 90.09 31.11
CA ALA A 162 -28.85 91.39 30.69
C ALA A 162 -28.94 91.62 29.17
N GLN A 163 -28.98 90.55 28.37
CA GLN A 163 -29.11 90.63 26.90
C GLN A 163 -30.55 90.86 26.43
N VAL A 164 -31.53 90.72 27.34
CA VAL A 164 -32.95 90.80 27.01
C VAL A 164 -33.39 92.26 26.87
N THR A 165 -34.06 92.58 25.77
CA THR A 165 -34.63 93.90 25.46
C THR A 165 -36.15 93.81 25.31
N SER A 166 -36.83 94.94 25.03
CA SER A 166 -38.26 94.93 24.73
C SER A 166 -38.60 94.30 23.37
N ASP A 167 -37.60 93.95 22.55
CA ASP A 167 -37.77 93.22 21.29
C ASP A 167 -37.87 91.71 21.56
N ALA A 168 -38.91 91.07 21.03
CA ALA A 168 -39.15 89.63 21.18
C ALA A 168 -37.99 88.77 20.63
N SER A 169 -37.23 89.24 19.63
CA SER A 169 -36.07 88.52 19.08
C SER A 169 -34.90 88.39 20.07
N SER A 170 -34.82 89.27 21.06
CA SER A 170 -33.82 89.18 22.13
C SER A 170 -34.03 87.95 23.02
N VAL A 171 -35.26 87.44 23.14
CA VAL A 171 -35.59 86.20 23.88
C VAL A 171 -34.92 85.00 23.23
N THR A 172 -35.05 84.86 21.91
CA THR A 172 -34.41 83.76 21.16
C THR A 172 -32.89 83.82 21.28
N THR A 173 -32.32 85.02 21.17
CA THR A 173 -30.87 85.24 21.30
C THR A 173 -30.37 84.88 22.70
N ALA A 174 -31.09 85.32 23.74
CA ALA A 174 -30.71 85.05 25.13
C ALA A 174 -30.87 83.56 25.50
N LYS A 175 -31.88 82.86 24.97
CA LYS A 175 -32.04 81.40 25.14
C LYS A 175 -30.89 80.64 24.49
N ALA A 176 -30.51 81.00 23.26
CA ALA A 176 -29.36 80.39 22.58
C ALA A 176 -28.02 80.67 23.30
N ALA A 177 -27.84 81.89 23.85
CA ALA A 177 -26.67 82.21 24.67
C ALA A 177 -26.65 81.44 26.00
N ALA A 178 -27.82 81.16 26.58
CA ALA A 178 -27.95 80.30 27.75
C ALA A 178 -27.58 78.84 27.43
N ASP A 179 -28.08 78.31 26.32
CA ASP A 179 -27.78 76.94 25.86
C ASP A 179 -26.27 76.75 25.62
N ALA A 180 -25.61 77.75 25.00
CA ALA A 180 -24.17 77.72 24.73
C ALA A 180 -23.28 77.85 25.98
N GLY A 181 -23.83 78.36 27.08
CA GLY A 181 -23.10 78.60 28.33
C GLY A 181 -23.11 77.43 29.32
N VAL A 182 -23.93 76.41 29.10
CA VAL A 182 -24.01 75.22 29.97
C VAL A 182 -23.01 74.18 29.47
N THR A 183 -21.93 73.92 30.22
CA THR A 183 -21.02 72.80 29.92
C THR A 183 -21.71 71.46 30.27
N PRO A 184 -21.90 70.53 29.32
CA PRO A 184 -22.40 69.19 29.63
C PRO A 184 -21.42 68.44 30.54
N VAL A 185 -21.93 67.63 31.47
CA VAL A 185 -21.10 66.71 32.26
C VAL A 185 -20.58 65.63 31.31
N THR A 186 -19.26 65.48 31.18
CA THR A 186 -18.63 64.52 30.25
C THR A 186 -18.28 63.17 30.89
N SER A 187 -18.72 62.92 32.13
CA SER A 187 -18.41 61.68 32.86
C SER A 187 -19.52 60.65 32.68
N ALA A 188 -19.12 59.39 32.45
CA ALA A 188 -19.98 58.22 32.48
C ALA A 188 -20.78 58.11 33.78
N GLN A 189 -22.04 57.69 33.66
CA GLN A 189 -23.02 57.56 34.72
C GLN A 189 -23.51 56.12 34.83
N THR A 190 -24.04 55.76 35.99
CA THR A 190 -24.68 54.47 36.22
C THR A 190 -26.01 54.68 36.89
N PHE A 191 -27.08 54.27 36.22
CA PHE A 191 -28.45 54.30 36.67
C PHE A 191 -28.89 52.90 37.10
N THR A 192 -29.57 52.82 38.25
CA THR A 192 -30.24 51.60 38.70
C THR A 192 -31.74 51.84 38.62
N LEU A 193 -32.42 51.05 37.81
CA LEU A 193 -33.87 51.12 37.64
C LEU A 193 -34.57 50.75 38.95
N THR A 194 -35.73 51.37 39.18
CA THR A 194 -36.62 51.07 40.31
C THR A 194 -37.92 50.45 39.80
N ASN A 195 -38.78 49.99 40.69
CA ASN A 195 -40.08 49.38 40.34
C ASN A 195 -41.17 50.41 39.96
N ALA A 196 -40.83 51.70 39.93
CA ALA A 196 -41.66 52.75 39.36
C ALA A 196 -41.17 53.11 37.96
N VAL A 197 -42.06 53.63 37.10
CA VAL A 197 -41.70 54.15 35.78
C VAL A 197 -40.52 55.11 35.89
N ASN A 198 -39.43 54.80 35.18
CA ASN A 198 -38.21 55.58 35.16
C ASN A 198 -38.08 56.37 33.87
N SER A 199 -37.62 57.62 33.95
CA SER A 199 -37.25 58.44 32.79
C SER A 199 -35.84 58.96 33.05
N PHE A 200 -34.85 58.25 32.50
CA PHE A 200 -33.43 58.55 32.68
C PHE A 200 -32.82 59.02 31.37
N SER A 201 -31.94 60.02 31.46
CA SER A 201 -31.16 60.52 30.33
C SER A 201 -29.70 60.59 30.72
N GLY A 202 -28.87 59.91 29.94
CA GLY A 202 -27.43 59.86 30.06
C GLY A 202 -26.73 61.12 29.54
N ALA A 203 -25.43 61.15 29.76
CA ALA A 203 -24.52 62.23 29.48
C ALA A 203 -23.77 62.00 28.15
N ALA A 204 -22.56 62.53 28.03
CA ALA A 204 -21.69 62.35 26.86
C ALA A 204 -20.63 61.23 27.03
N GLY A 205 -20.68 60.48 28.13
CA GLY A 205 -19.80 59.34 28.42
C GLY A 205 -20.56 58.02 28.36
N ASN A 206 -19.85 56.90 28.43
CA ASN A 206 -20.46 55.56 28.34
C ASN A 206 -21.29 55.22 29.58
N ASP A 207 -22.60 55.39 29.50
CA ASP A 207 -23.53 55.23 30.61
C ASP A 207 -24.05 53.79 30.76
N ILE A 208 -24.43 53.42 31.99
CA ILE A 208 -24.90 52.08 32.32
C ILE A 208 -26.28 52.14 32.97
N PHE A 209 -27.25 51.37 32.47
CA PHE A 209 -28.58 51.19 33.07
C PHE A 209 -28.73 49.74 33.58
N ASN A 210 -28.91 49.56 34.89
CA ASN A 210 -29.06 48.22 35.49
C ASN A 210 -30.53 47.96 35.86
N GLY A 211 -31.10 46.89 35.32
CA GLY A 211 -32.51 46.52 35.51
C GLY A 211 -32.72 45.03 35.78
N ILE A 212 -33.85 44.71 36.42
CA ILE A 212 -34.30 43.34 36.67
C ILE A 212 -35.65 43.14 35.96
N LEU A 213 -35.76 42.11 35.14
CA LEU A 213 -37.03 41.67 34.58
C LEU A 213 -37.56 40.48 35.40
N SER A 214 -38.67 40.71 36.11
CA SER A 214 -39.32 39.71 36.97
C SER A 214 -40.80 40.05 37.17
N ASP A 215 -41.66 39.03 37.26
CA ASP A 215 -43.09 39.13 37.53
C ASP A 215 -43.32 39.72 38.92
N GLY A 216 -44.02 40.86 38.99
CA GLY A 216 -44.44 41.52 40.24
C GLY A 216 -43.33 42.20 41.06
N SER A 217 -42.05 41.98 40.75
CA SER A 217 -40.89 42.53 41.49
C SER A 217 -39.77 43.12 40.61
N GLY A 218 -39.95 43.12 39.29
CA GLY A 218 -38.98 43.69 38.35
C GLY A 218 -38.84 45.22 38.45
N THR A 219 -37.69 45.71 38.00
CA THR A 219 -37.38 47.15 37.86
C THR A 219 -37.31 47.59 36.39
N PHE A 220 -37.24 46.65 35.45
CA PHE A 220 -37.42 46.93 34.03
C PHE A 220 -38.91 46.74 33.69
N THR A 221 -39.68 47.83 33.66
CA THR A 221 -41.15 47.82 33.65
C THR A 221 -41.73 48.61 32.47
N ALA A 222 -43.01 48.36 32.15
CA ALA A 222 -43.64 49.03 31.03
C ALA A 222 -43.76 50.54 31.26
N GLY A 223 -43.36 51.33 30.27
CA GLY A 223 -43.35 52.80 30.32
C GLY A 223 -42.01 53.42 30.73
N ASP A 224 -40.99 52.62 31.06
CA ASP A 224 -39.65 53.15 31.27
C ASP A 224 -39.11 53.82 29.99
N GLU A 225 -38.41 54.94 30.17
CA GLU A 225 -37.77 55.74 29.14
C GLU A 225 -36.27 55.85 29.46
N LEU A 226 -35.44 55.20 28.64
CA LEU A 226 -33.99 55.13 28.84
C LEU A 226 -33.28 55.76 27.65
N HIS A 227 -32.66 56.92 27.87
CA HIS A 227 -31.95 57.65 26.83
C HIS A 227 -30.45 57.65 27.18
N GLY A 228 -29.58 57.04 26.38
CA GLY A 228 -28.14 56.95 26.71
C GLY A 228 -27.35 58.22 26.41
N GLY A 229 -27.74 58.99 25.38
CA GLY A 229 -27.09 60.26 25.08
C GLY A 229 -26.01 60.11 24.02
N SER A 230 -24.79 60.59 24.28
CA SER A 230 -23.63 60.38 23.39
C SER A 230 -22.61 59.51 24.10
N GLY A 231 -21.97 58.57 23.40
CA GLY A 231 -21.08 57.60 24.03
C GLY A 231 -21.35 56.21 23.48
N THR A 232 -20.89 55.19 24.19
CA THR A 232 -21.35 53.81 23.99
C THR A 232 -22.05 53.36 25.26
N ASP A 233 -23.37 53.40 25.23
CA ASP A 233 -24.21 53.23 26.41
C ASP A 233 -24.73 51.79 26.50
N THR A 234 -24.87 51.30 27.74
CA THR A 234 -25.12 49.88 28.04
C THR A 234 -26.31 49.70 28.97
N VAL A 235 -27.24 48.80 28.62
CA VAL A 235 -28.24 48.26 29.55
C VAL A 235 -27.80 46.88 30.02
N ASN A 236 -27.71 46.65 31.33
CA ASN A 236 -27.55 45.31 31.91
C ASN A 236 -28.89 44.87 32.49
N LEU A 237 -29.48 43.85 31.87
CA LEU A 237 -30.78 43.29 32.23
C LEU A 237 -30.61 41.90 32.85
N LEU A 238 -31.06 41.75 34.08
CA LEU A 238 -31.10 40.47 34.78
C LEU A 238 -32.52 39.89 34.71
N ILE A 239 -32.70 38.70 34.17
CA ILE A 239 -34.00 38.04 34.03
C ILE A 239 -34.13 36.98 35.13
N ALA A 240 -35.04 37.21 36.07
CA ALA A 240 -35.25 36.32 37.22
C ALA A 240 -36.43 35.35 36.99
N SER A 241 -37.61 35.86 36.66
CA SER A 241 -38.80 35.07 36.36
C SER A 241 -39.87 35.97 35.73
N ALA A 242 -40.00 35.99 34.40
CA ALA A 242 -40.98 36.88 33.75
C ALA A 242 -41.77 36.17 32.65
N THR A 243 -43.08 36.44 32.59
CA THR A 243 -44.01 35.83 31.63
C THR A 243 -44.38 36.75 30.47
N ALA A 244 -44.09 38.06 30.55
CA ALA A 244 -44.37 39.03 29.49
C ALA A 244 -43.26 40.07 29.33
N ALA A 245 -43.02 40.52 28.09
CA ALA A 245 -42.09 41.61 27.78
C ALA A 245 -42.72 42.98 28.06
N PRO A 246 -42.16 43.80 28.97
CA PRO A 246 -42.59 45.18 29.12
C PRO A 246 -42.19 46.00 27.88
N MET A 247 -43.07 46.93 27.47
CA MET A 247 -42.72 47.93 26.45
C MET A 247 -41.91 49.06 27.11
N VAL A 248 -40.63 49.14 26.76
CA VAL A 248 -39.69 50.17 27.23
C VAL A 248 -39.22 51.00 26.05
N THR A 249 -39.20 52.32 26.21
CA THR A 249 -38.66 53.24 25.21
C THR A 249 -37.16 53.37 25.45
N MET A 250 -36.36 53.10 24.41
CA MET A 250 -34.91 53.29 24.49
C MET A 250 -34.39 54.10 23.31
N SER A 251 -33.54 55.10 23.56
CA SER A 251 -32.86 55.84 22.49
C SER A 251 -31.40 56.14 22.79
N GLY A 252 -30.53 55.98 21.80
CA GLY A 252 -29.09 56.25 21.98
C GLY A 252 -28.46 55.35 23.04
N VAL A 253 -28.88 54.07 23.07
CA VAL A 253 -28.25 53.01 23.86
C VAL A 253 -27.76 51.96 22.88
N GLU A 254 -26.46 51.70 22.84
CA GLU A 254 -25.87 50.84 21.80
C GLU A 254 -25.83 49.36 22.19
N THR A 255 -25.64 49.05 23.48
CA THR A 255 -25.45 47.67 23.96
C THR A 255 -26.50 47.28 25.00
N MET A 256 -27.04 46.07 24.88
CA MET A 256 -27.87 45.44 25.91
C MET A 256 -27.31 44.08 26.28
N ASN A 257 -26.87 43.92 27.53
CA ASN A 257 -26.43 42.64 28.10
C ASN A 257 -27.57 42.00 28.87
N ILE A 258 -27.92 40.77 28.54
CA ILE A 258 -29.01 40.02 29.16
C ILE A 258 -28.43 38.83 29.90
N ARG A 259 -28.82 38.63 31.16
CA ARG A 259 -28.41 37.48 31.96
C ARG A 259 -29.63 36.81 32.59
N TYR A 260 -29.83 35.53 32.30
CA TYR A 260 -30.85 34.70 32.93
C TYR A 260 -30.36 34.15 34.29
N LEU A 261 -31.25 34.05 35.27
CA LEU A 261 -31.02 33.43 36.58
C LEU A 261 -31.70 32.05 36.73
N ASP A 262 -32.65 31.75 35.85
CA ASP A 262 -33.49 30.56 35.89
C ASP A 262 -33.74 30.07 34.45
N THR A 263 -33.49 28.78 34.19
CA THR A 263 -33.69 28.15 32.87
C THR A 263 -35.17 28.00 32.50
N SER A 264 -36.09 28.15 33.47
CA SER A 264 -37.54 28.13 33.24
C SER A 264 -38.13 29.48 32.82
N ALA A 265 -37.32 30.55 32.79
CA ALA A 265 -37.77 31.89 32.43
C ALA A 265 -37.90 32.06 30.91
N ALA A 266 -39.11 31.87 30.36
CA ALA A 266 -39.44 32.11 28.94
C ALA A 266 -39.57 33.60 28.56
N ALA A 267 -38.88 34.50 29.29
CA ALA A 267 -39.05 35.93 29.14
C ALA A 267 -38.51 36.42 27.79
N SER A 268 -39.32 37.21 27.08
CA SER A 268 -38.93 37.87 25.84
C SER A 268 -38.58 39.35 26.07
N VAL A 269 -37.65 39.89 25.29
CA VAL A 269 -37.39 41.33 25.18
C VAL A 269 -38.17 41.90 24.00
N ASN A 270 -38.92 42.98 24.22
CA ASN A 270 -39.66 43.69 23.18
C ASN A 270 -38.95 45.01 22.84
N GLY A 271 -38.26 44.99 21.70
CA GLY A 271 -37.50 46.12 21.17
C GLY A 271 -38.26 47.01 20.18
N THR A 272 -39.59 46.90 20.10
CA THR A 272 -40.40 47.71 19.16
C THR A 272 -40.17 49.22 19.29
N LEU A 273 -39.81 49.69 20.49
CA LEU A 273 -39.53 51.10 20.79
C LEU A 273 -38.04 51.39 21.02
N PHE A 274 -37.15 50.49 20.58
CA PHE A 274 -35.70 50.69 20.68
C PHE A 274 -35.19 51.43 19.45
N THR A 275 -34.47 52.53 19.67
CA THR A 275 -33.85 53.33 18.63
C THR A 275 -32.36 53.47 18.92
N GLY A 276 -31.50 52.94 18.04
CA GLY A 276 -30.05 52.96 18.23
C GLY A 276 -29.44 51.76 18.95
N VAL A 277 -30.22 50.76 19.39
CA VAL A 277 -29.66 49.50 19.90
C VAL A 277 -28.95 48.74 18.79
N VAL A 278 -27.63 48.61 18.93
CA VAL A 278 -26.74 47.98 17.94
C VAL A 278 -26.44 46.54 18.32
N THR A 279 -26.22 46.24 19.60
CA THR A 279 -25.78 44.92 20.06
C THR A 279 -26.64 44.42 21.21
N ILE A 280 -27.12 43.18 21.10
CA ILE A 280 -27.78 42.44 22.19
C ILE A 280 -26.95 41.21 22.52
N THR A 281 -26.54 41.08 23.78
CA THR A 281 -25.66 40.01 24.24
C THR A 281 -26.41 39.07 25.18
N ASN A 282 -26.35 37.76 24.95
CA ASN A 282 -26.69 36.76 25.96
C ASN A 282 -25.45 36.50 26.84
N ALA A 283 -25.40 37.10 28.02
CA ALA A 283 -24.33 36.96 29.01
C ALA A 283 -24.65 35.94 30.12
N SER A 284 -25.53 34.99 29.82
CA SER A 284 -25.94 33.93 30.75
C SER A 284 -24.89 32.83 30.79
N SER A 285 -24.60 32.33 31.99
CA SER A 285 -23.70 31.19 32.21
C SER A 285 -24.50 29.92 32.56
N LEU A 286 -25.75 29.85 32.11
CA LEU A 286 -26.67 28.75 32.37
C LEU A 286 -26.86 27.99 31.06
N GLU A 287 -26.74 26.67 31.12
CA GLU A 287 -27.00 25.76 30.01
C GLU A 287 -28.49 25.83 29.59
N ASP A 288 -28.78 25.66 28.29
CA ASP A 288 -30.13 25.56 27.71
C ASP A 288 -31.04 26.78 27.98
N THR A 289 -30.48 28.00 27.91
CA THR A 289 -31.27 29.25 28.04
C THR A 289 -31.67 29.80 26.68
N GLN A 290 -32.95 30.07 26.46
CA GLN A 290 -33.44 30.67 25.21
C GLN A 290 -33.65 32.19 25.31
N LEU A 291 -32.84 32.95 24.60
CA LEU A 291 -33.01 34.39 24.43
C LEU A 291 -34.09 34.68 23.37
N ASN A 292 -35.24 35.19 23.83
CA ASN A 292 -36.35 35.58 22.95
C ASN A 292 -36.35 37.11 22.74
N VAL A 293 -36.23 37.58 21.50
CA VAL A 293 -36.24 39.02 21.17
C VAL A 293 -37.27 39.31 20.07
N SER A 294 -38.03 40.40 20.20
CA SER A 294 -39.01 40.81 19.22
C SER A 294 -38.94 42.31 18.94
N GLY A 295 -39.35 42.74 17.74
CA GLY A 295 -39.52 44.15 17.43
C GLY A 295 -38.24 44.94 17.13
N VAL A 296 -37.09 44.27 16.97
CA VAL A 296 -35.77 44.91 16.76
C VAL A 296 -35.44 45.09 15.26
N SER A 297 -34.47 45.95 14.94
CA SER A 297 -34.03 46.18 13.56
C SER A 297 -33.18 45.00 13.04
N ALA A 298 -33.20 44.74 11.72
CA ALA A 298 -32.32 43.73 11.11
C ALA A 298 -30.83 44.04 11.28
N GLY A 299 -30.45 45.31 11.47
CA GLY A 299 -29.07 45.74 11.70
C GLY A 299 -28.53 45.44 13.10
N THR A 300 -29.36 44.96 14.02
CA THR A 300 -28.93 44.59 15.37
C THR A 300 -28.07 43.32 15.33
N THR A 301 -26.92 43.35 16.00
CA THR A 301 -26.01 42.21 16.15
C THR A 301 -26.33 41.46 17.45
N PHE A 302 -26.42 40.14 17.37
CA PHE A 302 -26.60 39.30 18.56
C PHE A 302 -25.29 38.59 18.92
N THR A 303 -24.82 38.80 20.15
CA THR A 303 -23.63 38.12 20.68
C THR A 303 -24.05 36.97 21.57
N LEU A 304 -23.63 35.75 21.22
CA LEU A 304 -23.99 34.52 21.92
C LEU A 304 -22.73 33.89 22.54
N TYR A 305 -22.87 33.44 23.79
CA TYR A 305 -21.85 32.76 24.58
C TYR A 305 -22.41 31.43 25.09
N ASP A 306 -21.53 30.45 25.28
CA ASP A 306 -21.85 29.15 25.88
C ASP A 306 -23.12 28.52 25.25
N GLU A 307 -23.97 27.83 25.99
CA GLU A 307 -25.10 27.02 25.47
C GLU A 307 -26.43 27.81 25.43
N GLY A 308 -26.38 29.09 25.02
CA GLY A 308 -27.56 29.95 24.93
C GLY A 308 -28.23 29.97 23.54
N ASP A 309 -29.45 29.47 23.45
CA ASP A 309 -30.33 29.55 22.28
C ASP A 309 -30.79 30.98 21.98
N LEU A 310 -31.15 31.26 20.72
CA LEU A 310 -31.63 32.56 20.25
C LEU A 310 -32.89 32.39 19.38
N SER A 311 -33.92 33.19 19.65
CA SER A 311 -35.10 33.30 18.77
C SER A 311 -35.51 34.76 18.61
N VAL A 312 -35.47 35.27 17.37
CA VAL A 312 -35.63 36.70 17.04
C VAL A 312 -36.78 36.92 16.07
N GLN A 313 -37.62 37.91 16.37
CA GLN A 313 -38.59 38.49 15.46
C GLN A 313 -38.21 39.94 15.14
N PHE A 314 -37.79 40.22 13.91
CA PHE A 314 -37.45 41.57 13.47
C PHE A 314 -38.70 42.42 13.16
N ALA A 315 -38.59 43.75 13.33
CA ALA A 315 -39.64 44.71 13.01
C ALA A 315 -39.50 45.29 11.60
N GLY A 316 -40.64 45.45 10.91
CA GLY A 316 -40.76 46.35 9.76
C GLY A 316 -39.90 46.00 8.54
N LEU A 317 -39.54 44.72 8.37
CA LEU A 317 -38.74 44.27 7.23
C LEU A 317 -39.41 44.64 5.90
N THR A 318 -38.66 45.27 5.00
CA THR A 318 -39.05 45.51 3.60
C THR A 318 -37.87 45.15 2.69
N GLY A 319 -38.13 44.56 1.52
CA GLY A 319 -37.06 44.09 0.64
C GLY A 319 -36.18 42.99 1.27
N THR A 320 -34.93 42.89 0.81
CA THR A 320 -33.96 41.89 1.26
C THR A 320 -33.09 42.46 2.38
N ASN A 321 -33.11 41.82 3.56
CA ASN A 321 -32.41 42.31 4.76
C ASN A 321 -31.27 41.37 5.18
N THR A 322 -30.33 41.88 5.97
CA THR A 322 -29.19 41.13 6.52
C THR A 322 -29.24 41.15 8.04
N ALA A 323 -29.15 39.98 8.69
CA ALA A 323 -28.97 39.85 10.13
C ALA A 323 -27.50 39.62 10.50
N SER A 324 -27.10 39.97 11.73
CA SER A 324 -25.72 39.84 12.21
C SER A 324 -25.64 39.03 13.51
N LEU A 325 -24.70 38.08 13.57
CA LEU A 325 -24.39 37.22 14.70
C LEU A 325 -22.92 37.34 15.07
N SER A 326 -22.62 37.31 16.36
CA SER A 326 -21.27 37.15 16.93
C SER A 326 -21.28 35.94 17.85
N LEU A 327 -20.61 34.86 17.46
CA LEU A 327 -20.55 33.61 18.21
C LEU A 327 -19.23 33.55 18.99
N VAL A 328 -19.32 33.41 20.31
CA VAL A 328 -18.17 33.40 21.20
C VAL A 328 -18.20 32.15 22.07
N SER A 329 -17.51 31.09 21.61
CA SER A 329 -17.55 29.76 22.23
C SER A 329 -18.99 29.25 22.45
N ALA A 330 -19.86 29.45 21.46
CA ALA A 330 -21.28 29.14 21.56
C ALA A 330 -21.56 27.66 21.28
N GLY A 331 -22.31 26.98 22.15
CA GLY A 331 -22.62 25.55 22.08
C GLY A 331 -21.43 24.64 22.44
N SER A 332 -21.69 23.34 22.52
CA SER A 332 -20.67 22.34 22.84
C SER A 332 -20.76 21.06 22.00
N GLY A 333 -19.64 20.36 21.87
CA GLY A 333 -19.55 19.14 21.06
C GLY A 333 -18.33 18.29 21.36
N SER A 334 -18.35 17.05 20.86
CA SER A 334 -17.22 16.12 20.92
C SER A 334 -16.71 15.88 19.52
N GLY A 335 -15.67 16.63 19.12
CA GLY A 335 -14.86 16.42 17.92
C GLY A 335 -15.62 16.41 16.58
N THR A 336 -16.42 15.38 16.33
CA THR A 336 -17.06 15.10 15.03
C THR A 336 -18.55 15.48 14.94
N THR A 337 -19.26 15.57 16.07
CA THR A 337 -20.71 15.88 16.13
C THR A 337 -21.00 16.92 17.19
N ALA A 338 -21.95 17.83 16.93
CA ALA A 338 -22.53 18.66 17.97
C ALA A 338 -23.23 17.75 19.00
N ILE A 339 -22.89 17.93 20.28
CA ILE A 339 -23.60 17.26 21.38
C ILE A 339 -24.72 18.19 21.86
N ASP A 340 -24.43 19.49 21.90
CA ASP A 340 -25.36 20.55 22.29
C ASP A 340 -25.15 21.79 21.42
N ALA A 341 -25.65 21.76 20.18
CA ALA A 341 -25.62 22.92 19.29
C ALA A 341 -26.72 23.90 19.69
N ILE A 342 -26.37 25.18 19.84
CA ILE A 342 -27.37 26.21 20.09
C ILE A 342 -28.31 26.34 18.88
N ALA A 343 -29.61 26.45 19.15
CA ALA A 343 -30.61 26.75 18.14
C ALA A 343 -30.72 28.27 17.97
N VAL A 344 -30.50 28.73 16.73
CA VAL A 344 -30.59 30.13 16.34
C VAL A 344 -31.69 30.29 15.30
N ASP A 345 -32.84 30.81 15.73
CA ASP A 345 -33.98 31.15 14.89
C ASP A 345 -34.03 32.68 14.69
N LEU A 346 -33.75 33.14 13.47
CA LEU A 346 -33.76 34.56 13.11
C LEU A 346 -35.06 35.02 12.43
N ASP A 347 -36.01 34.13 12.16
CA ASP A 347 -37.27 34.46 11.50
C ASP A 347 -38.46 33.95 12.31
N LYS A 348 -38.45 34.23 13.62
CA LYS A 348 -39.53 33.86 14.53
C LYS A 348 -40.84 34.52 14.07
N GLY A 349 -41.69 33.74 13.39
CA GLY A 349 -42.96 34.19 12.80
C GLY A 349 -43.07 34.02 11.28
N GLY A 350 -42.00 33.61 10.60
CA GLY A 350 -42.03 33.22 9.18
C GLY A 350 -42.29 34.37 8.22
N THR A 351 -41.69 35.54 8.47
CA THR A 351 -41.87 36.71 7.60
C THR A 351 -41.22 36.52 6.24
N GLY A 352 -40.19 35.67 6.17
CA GLY A 352 -39.46 35.34 4.96
C GLY A 352 -38.44 36.38 4.50
N LEU A 353 -38.35 37.59 5.07
CA LEU A 353 -37.65 38.71 4.40
C LEU A 353 -36.14 38.85 4.68
N LEU A 354 -35.50 37.85 5.28
CA LEU A 354 -34.03 37.81 5.47
C LEU A 354 -33.36 37.19 4.26
N GLY A 355 -32.51 37.95 3.55
CA GLY A 355 -31.74 37.40 2.43
C GLY A 355 -30.33 36.98 2.79
N ALA A 356 -29.76 37.53 3.86
CA ALA A 356 -28.41 37.23 4.30
C ALA A 356 -28.24 37.18 5.82
N VAL A 357 -27.26 36.39 6.28
CA VAL A 357 -26.78 36.37 7.68
C VAL A 357 -25.26 36.53 7.69
N ASN A 358 -24.75 37.46 8.49
CA ASN A 358 -23.33 37.63 8.74
C ASN A 358 -22.98 37.03 10.11
N ILE A 359 -21.95 36.19 10.19
CA ILE A 359 -21.51 35.51 11.40
C ILE A 359 -20.04 35.87 11.65
N ALA A 360 -19.74 36.40 12.83
CA ALA A 360 -18.38 36.60 13.33
C ALA A 360 -18.05 35.54 14.38
N LEU A 361 -16.89 34.88 14.24
CA LEU A 361 -16.48 33.77 15.10
C LEU A 361 -15.36 34.16 16.06
N SER A 362 -15.48 33.71 17.30
CA SER A 362 -14.43 33.67 18.32
C SER A 362 -14.55 32.38 19.14
N GLY A 363 -13.47 31.61 19.28
CA GLY A 363 -13.55 30.31 19.96
C GLY A 363 -14.25 29.26 19.10
N SER A 364 -14.51 28.08 19.68
CA SER A 364 -15.16 26.96 18.99
C SER A 364 -16.67 27.03 19.13
N ASN A 365 -17.42 26.96 18.02
CA ASN A 365 -18.86 27.19 18.01
C ASN A 365 -19.65 26.04 17.37
N TYR A 366 -20.83 25.73 17.91
CA TYR A 366 -21.73 24.67 17.45
C TYR A 366 -23.14 25.26 17.31
N VAL A 367 -23.59 25.45 16.07
CA VAL A 367 -24.82 26.21 15.79
C VAL A 367 -25.74 25.46 14.82
N ASN A 368 -27.03 25.43 15.16
CA ASN A 368 -28.11 25.12 14.23
C ASN A 368 -28.83 26.42 13.85
N LEU A 369 -28.64 26.87 12.61
CA LEU A 369 -29.17 28.13 12.11
C LEU A 369 -30.44 27.91 11.28
N ASP A 370 -31.51 28.60 11.70
CA ASP A 370 -32.73 28.85 10.91
C ASP A 370 -32.82 30.36 10.62
N GLY A 371 -32.67 30.72 9.34
CA GLY A 371 -32.82 32.10 8.87
C GLY A 371 -34.13 32.35 8.13
N GLY A 372 -35.05 31.39 8.12
CA GLY A 372 -36.32 31.48 7.40
C GLY A 372 -36.25 31.15 5.90
N ALA A 373 -37.41 31.27 5.24
CA ALA A 373 -37.64 30.72 3.91
C ALA A 373 -36.86 31.41 2.77
N ASP A 374 -36.57 32.72 2.85
CA ASP A 374 -35.86 33.45 1.79
C ASP A 374 -34.36 33.70 2.06
N LEU A 375 -33.78 33.05 3.08
CA LEU A 375 -32.34 33.13 3.31
C LEU A 375 -31.58 32.59 2.09
N ARG A 376 -30.71 33.41 1.51
CA ARG A 376 -29.90 33.06 0.33
C ARG A 376 -28.41 32.96 0.62
N THR A 377 -27.90 33.82 1.51
CA THR A 377 -26.46 33.98 1.75
C THR A 377 -26.12 33.88 3.24
N VAL A 378 -25.08 33.13 3.58
CA VAL A 378 -24.47 33.15 4.91
C VAL A 378 -22.99 33.50 4.76
N ASN A 379 -22.54 34.59 5.38
CA ASN A 379 -21.14 35.00 5.39
C ASN A 379 -20.55 34.73 6.77
N ILE A 380 -19.39 34.08 6.83
CA ILE A 380 -18.74 33.66 8.07
C ILE A 380 -17.32 34.21 8.08
N THR A 381 -16.94 34.86 9.18
CA THR A 381 -15.67 35.57 9.31
C THR A 381 -15.03 35.33 10.68
N GLY A 382 -13.71 35.50 10.77
CA GLY A 382 -12.99 35.37 12.04
C GLY A 382 -12.57 33.93 12.36
N GLY A 383 -12.52 33.60 13.65
CA GLY A 383 -11.99 32.33 14.14
C GLY A 383 -10.46 32.26 14.13
N ALA A 384 -9.88 31.55 15.09
CA ALA A 384 -8.46 31.21 15.15
C ALA A 384 -8.21 29.80 14.59
N THR A 385 -6.96 29.49 14.25
CA THR A 385 -6.58 28.18 13.69
C THR A 385 -6.85 27.00 14.62
N ALA A 386 -6.94 27.24 15.93
CA ALA A 386 -7.25 26.23 16.93
C ALA A 386 -8.77 26.03 17.15
N ASP A 387 -9.60 26.92 16.59
CA ASP A 387 -11.04 26.87 16.76
C ASP A 387 -11.66 25.81 15.86
N PHE A 388 -12.68 25.16 16.38
CA PHE A 388 -13.45 24.12 15.69
C PHE A 388 -14.93 24.53 15.65
N ASN A 389 -15.48 24.70 14.44
CA ASN A 389 -16.83 25.21 14.25
C ASN A 389 -17.73 24.22 13.50
N VAL A 390 -18.97 24.06 13.96
CA VAL A 390 -19.99 23.21 13.33
C VAL A 390 -21.23 24.05 13.03
N PHE A 391 -21.61 24.07 11.75
CA PHE A 391 -22.80 24.76 11.27
C PHE A 391 -23.77 23.75 10.67
N THR A 392 -24.97 23.69 11.25
CA THR A 392 -26.12 22.99 10.67
C THR A 392 -27.12 24.03 10.20
N PHE A 393 -27.65 23.87 9.00
CA PHE A 393 -28.67 24.77 8.47
C PHE A 393 -30.00 24.03 8.45
N THR A 394 -31.04 24.57 9.09
CA THR A 394 -32.41 24.03 9.08
C THR A 394 -33.39 25.03 8.46
N ALA A 395 -34.49 24.56 7.83
CA ALA A 395 -35.61 25.36 7.31
C ALA A 395 -35.36 26.49 6.26
N THR A 396 -34.17 26.57 5.65
CA THR A 396 -33.82 27.62 4.67
C THR A 396 -33.88 27.12 3.22
N ASN A 397 -35.05 27.21 2.58
CA ASN A 397 -35.33 26.61 1.27
C ASN A 397 -34.59 27.27 0.08
N LEU A 398 -34.14 28.51 0.22
CA LEU A 398 -33.50 29.29 -0.85
C LEU A 398 -31.99 29.53 -0.63
N LEU A 399 -31.39 28.85 0.35
CA LEU A 399 -29.97 29.02 0.67
C LEU A 399 -29.11 28.57 -0.52
N SER A 400 -28.42 29.53 -1.15
CA SER A 400 -27.62 29.30 -2.36
C SER A 400 -26.13 29.57 -2.14
N THR A 401 -25.76 30.28 -1.07
CA THR A 401 -24.37 30.70 -0.83
C THR A 401 -24.01 30.61 0.65
N ILE A 402 -22.91 29.91 0.95
CA ILE A 402 -22.22 29.92 2.24
C ILE A 402 -20.77 30.31 1.96
N ASP A 403 -20.30 31.42 2.53
CA ASP A 403 -18.95 31.94 2.33
C ASP A 403 -18.23 32.08 3.66
N ALA A 404 -17.27 31.19 3.91
CA ALA A 404 -16.36 31.19 5.06
C ALA A 404 -14.91 31.48 4.64
N SER A 405 -14.69 32.07 3.45
CA SER A 405 -13.35 32.36 2.91
C SER A 405 -12.50 33.27 3.79
N ALA A 406 -13.14 34.05 4.66
CA ALA A 406 -12.48 34.93 5.63
C ALA A 406 -12.21 34.26 6.99
N THR A 407 -12.30 32.92 7.07
CA THR A 407 -11.99 32.14 8.27
C THR A 407 -10.64 31.43 8.16
N VAL A 408 -9.99 31.22 9.30
CA VAL A 408 -8.76 30.40 9.41
C VAL A 408 -8.95 29.19 10.34
N SER A 409 -10.15 29.04 10.91
CA SER A 409 -10.56 27.92 11.77
C SER A 409 -10.92 26.68 10.97
N THR A 410 -11.04 25.54 11.66
CA THR A 410 -11.62 24.33 11.07
C THR A 410 -13.15 24.43 11.10
N ASN A 411 -13.82 24.30 9.96
CA ASN A 411 -15.27 24.42 9.85
C ASN A 411 -15.92 23.15 9.28
N ARG A 412 -17.05 22.74 9.86
CA ARG A 412 -17.89 21.66 9.35
C ARG A 412 -19.27 22.19 8.99
N PHE A 413 -19.68 21.97 7.75
CA PHE A 413 -20.96 22.41 7.21
C PHE A 413 -21.88 21.22 6.96
N PHE A 414 -23.05 21.21 7.60
CA PHE A 414 -24.12 20.24 7.36
C PHE A 414 -25.22 20.89 6.53
N VAL A 415 -25.25 20.56 5.24
CA VAL A 415 -26.15 21.14 4.23
C VAL A 415 -27.02 20.03 3.63
N SER A 416 -28.01 19.58 4.40
CA SER A 416 -28.96 18.54 3.97
C SER A 416 -30.25 19.15 3.38
N GLY A 417 -30.85 18.50 2.39
CA GLY A 417 -32.12 18.86 1.74
C GLY A 417 -32.07 20.04 0.75
N ARG A 418 -30.89 20.49 0.32
CA ARG A 418 -30.68 21.70 -0.50
C ARG A 418 -29.76 21.40 -1.70
N SER A 419 -30.12 21.92 -2.87
CA SER A 419 -29.35 21.76 -4.11
C SER A 419 -28.92 23.11 -4.66
N ASP A 420 -27.96 23.09 -5.60
CA ASP A 420 -27.43 24.27 -6.29
C ASP A 420 -26.78 25.31 -5.35
N VAL A 421 -26.07 24.83 -4.31
CA VAL A 421 -25.42 25.64 -3.29
C VAL A 421 -23.95 25.86 -3.63
N THR A 422 -23.50 27.11 -3.54
CA THR A 422 -22.07 27.47 -3.54
C THR A 422 -21.56 27.56 -2.10
N ILE A 423 -20.57 26.73 -1.75
CA ILE A 423 -19.95 26.72 -0.42
C ILE A 423 -18.46 27.02 -0.57
N THR A 424 -17.95 28.02 0.14
CA THR A 424 -16.52 28.35 0.18
C THR A 424 -16.03 28.22 1.61
N GLY A 425 -15.09 27.30 1.85
CA GLY A 425 -14.34 27.15 3.09
C GLY A 425 -13.25 28.22 3.25
N GLY A 426 -12.53 28.12 4.36
CA GLY A 426 -11.47 29.04 4.77
C GLY A 426 -10.07 28.48 4.57
N ALA A 427 -9.17 28.78 5.51
CA ALA A 427 -7.80 28.29 5.53
C ALA A 427 -7.56 27.09 6.47
N GLY A 428 -8.60 26.59 7.14
CA GLY A 428 -8.56 25.42 8.02
C GLY A 428 -8.92 24.12 7.29
N ASN A 429 -8.97 23.01 8.02
CA ASN A 429 -9.33 21.70 7.45
C ASN A 429 -10.84 21.52 7.41
N ASP A 430 -11.50 21.98 6.36
CA ASP A 430 -12.95 22.07 6.31
C ASP A 430 -13.63 20.75 5.88
N THR A 431 -14.86 20.56 6.34
CA THR A 431 -15.68 19.37 6.00
C THR A 431 -17.06 19.78 5.51
N PHE A 432 -17.48 19.27 4.36
CA PHE A 432 -18.78 19.55 3.74
C PHE A 432 -19.64 18.29 3.71
N THR A 433 -20.78 18.28 4.41
CA THR A 433 -21.70 17.14 4.49
C THR A 433 -23.02 17.49 3.82
N LEU A 434 -23.29 16.93 2.63
CA LEU A 434 -24.50 17.25 1.85
C LEU A 434 -25.63 16.24 2.00
N GLY A 435 -25.38 15.06 2.58
CA GLY A 435 -26.37 13.98 2.60
C GLY A 435 -26.86 13.65 1.18
N THR A 436 -28.17 13.50 0.99
CA THR A 436 -28.79 13.18 -0.32
C THR A 436 -28.90 14.37 -1.28
N SER A 437 -28.24 15.49 -1.01
CA SER A 437 -28.54 16.78 -1.65
C SER A 437 -27.53 17.20 -2.71
N LEU A 438 -26.43 16.44 -2.87
CA LEU A 438 -25.44 16.70 -3.90
C LEU A 438 -26.09 16.62 -5.29
N SER A 439 -25.91 17.68 -6.07
CA SER A 439 -26.56 17.96 -7.34
C SER A 439 -25.55 18.59 -8.32
N ASN A 440 -25.92 18.67 -9.60
CA ASN A 440 -25.03 19.18 -10.64
C ASN A 440 -24.75 20.69 -10.56
N GLY A 441 -25.56 21.46 -9.84
CA GLY A 441 -25.37 22.89 -9.66
C GLY A 441 -24.60 23.27 -8.39
N ASP A 442 -24.26 22.31 -7.53
CA ASP A 442 -23.44 22.60 -6.35
C ASP A 442 -22.01 22.99 -6.75
N SER A 443 -21.37 23.83 -5.94
CA SER A 443 -19.98 24.28 -6.14
C SER A 443 -19.30 24.43 -4.80
N ILE A 444 -18.33 23.56 -4.50
CA ILE A 444 -17.65 23.54 -3.20
C ILE A 444 -16.19 23.91 -3.36
N SER A 445 -15.73 24.93 -2.65
CA SER A 445 -14.31 25.27 -2.53
C SER A 445 -13.84 24.99 -1.11
N GLY A 446 -12.86 24.12 -0.91
CA GLY A 446 -12.28 23.87 0.42
C GLY A 446 -11.45 25.06 0.91
N GLY A 447 -10.66 25.64 0.02
CA GLY A 447 -9.80 26.78 0.33
C GLY A 447 -8.35 26.33 0.50
N SER A 448 -7.71 26.70 1.61
CA SER A 448 -6.40 26.16 1.99
C SER A 448 -6.61 25.21 3.16
N GLY A 449 -5.88 24.10 3.23
CA GLY A 449 -6.08 23.12 4.30
C GLY A 449 -6.06 21.71 3.73
N THR A 450 -6.52 20.74 4.53
CA THR A 450 -6.93 19.42 4.05
C THR A 450 -8.44 19.32 4.20
N ASP A 451 -9.12 19.44 3.07
CA ASP A 451 -10.56 19.61 3.01
C ASP A 451 -11.24 18.34 2.50
N SER A 452 -12.48 18.12 2.93
CA SER A 452 -13.22 16.89 2.58
C SER A 452 -14.71 17.11 2.36
N ILE A 453 -15.30 16.30 1.49
CA ILE A 453 -16.74 16.30 1.19
C ILE A 453 -17.35 14.92 1.46
N THR A 454 -18.56 14.88 2.02
CA THR A 454 -19.35 13.66 2.25
C THR A 454 -20.76 13.82 1.68
N ALA A 455 -21.21 12.86 0.87
CA ALA A 455 -22.54 12.86 0.28
C ALA A 455 -23.12 11.44 0.11
N THR A 456 -24.44 11.37 -0.05
CA THR A 456 -25.19 10.15 -0.36
C THR A 456 -25.84 10.31 -1.74
N LEU A 457 -25.60 9.38 -2.66
CA LEU A 457 -26.13 9.41 -4.02
C LEU A 457 -27.31 8.44 -4.18
N GLY A 458 -28.32 8.87 -4.93
CA GLY A 458 -29.32 7.98 -5.54
C GLY A 458 -28.96 7.62 -6.99
N ALA A 459 -29.92 7.03 -7.71
CA ALA A 459 -29.79 6.54 -9.09
C ALA A 459 -29.72 7.64 -10.17
N ALA A 460 -28.78 8.57 -10.01
CA ALA A 460 -28.53 9.67 -10.94
C ALA A 460 -27.04 9.84 -11.22
N THR A 461 -26.72 10.56 -12.30
CA THR A 461 -25.38 11.06 -12.56
C THR A 461 -25.22 12.43 -11.93
N VAL A 462 -24.23 12.58 -11.05
CA VAL A 462 -23.97 13.81 -10.30
C VAL A 462 -22.52 14.26 -10.51
N LYS A 463 -22.33 15.53 -10.80
CA LYS A 463 -21.02 16.14 -10.97
C LYS A 463 -20.41 16.48 -9.61
N LEU A 464 -19.22 15.97 -9.34
CA LEU A 464 -18.41 16.40 -8.22
C LEU A 464 -17.67 17.68 -8.61
N ASN A 465 -18.27 18.83 -8.30
CA ASN A 465 -17.73 20.15 -8.63
C ASN A 465 -17.03 20.75 -7.40
N THR A 466 -15.73 20.50 -7.28
CA THR A 466 -14.95 20.96 -6.12
C THR A 466 -13.60 21.57 -6.49
N THR A 467 -13.15 22.56 -5.72
CA THR A 467 -11.82 23.17 -5.87
C THR A 467 -11.10 23.22 -4.51
N GLY A 468 -9.84 22.77 -4.46
CA GLY A 468 -9.09 22.70 -3.20
C GLY A 468 -9.77 21.77 -2.18
N VAL A 469 -10.22 20.59 -2.63
CA VAL A 469 -10.76 19.53 -1.76
C VAL A 469 -9.97 18.26 -2.06
N GLU A 470 -9.39 17.65 -1.04
CA GLU A 470 -8.45 16.53 -1.22
C GLU A 470 -9.13 15.16 -1.22
N SER A 471 -10.26 15.03 -0.50
CA SER A 471 -10.96 13.75 -0.30
C SER A 471 -12.48 13.88 -0.43
N ALA A 472 -13.10 12.91 -1.11
CA ALA A 472 -14.55 12.79 -1.22
C ALA A 472 -15.02 11.43 -0.71
N THR A 473 -16.04 11.40 0.16
CA THR A 473 -16.69 10.18 0.63
C THR A 473 -18.12 10.13 0.10
N ILE A 474 -18.44 9.13 -0.71
CA ILE A 474 -19.74 8.99 -1.35
C ILE A 474 -20.37 7.65 -0.96
N THR A 475 -21.59 7.71 -0.44
CA THR A 475 -22.40 6.52 -0.12
C THR A 475 -23.53 6.35 -1.13
N TYR A 476 -23.63 5.20 -1.80
CA TYR A 476 -24.80 4.88 -2.64
C TYR A 476 -25.98 4.44 -1.76
N GLY A 477 -27.04 5.26 -1.75
CA GLY A 477 -28.24 5.04 -0.93
C GLY A 477 -29.38 4.29 -1.62
N ALA A 478 -29.21 3.92 -2.90
CA ALA A 478 -30.24 3.23 -3.69
C ALA A 478 -29.65 2.01 -4.41
N ALA A 479 -30.45 0.94 -4.58
CA ALA A 479 -30.02 -0.29 -5.25
C ALA A 479 -29.58 -0.10 -6.72
N GLY A 480 -30.04 0.96 -7.39
CA GLY A 480 -29.57 1.32 -8.73
C GLY A 480 -28.20 2.03 -8.75
N GLY A 481 -27.59 2.24 -7.59
CA GLY A 481 -26.37 3.03 -7.38
C GLY A 481 -26.47 4.44 -7.95
N GLY A 482 -25.41 4.92 -8.62
CA GLY A 482 -25.30 6.26 -9.21
C GLY A 482 -23.95 6.46 -9.92
N ASN A 483 -23.83 7.53 -10.70
CA ASN A 483 -22.58 7.86 -11.41
C ASN A 483 -22.02 9.21 -10.92
N ILE A 484 -20.71 9.28 -10.75
CA ILE A 484 -19.99 10.51 -10.39
C ILE A 484 -19.25 11.02 -11.64
N ASP A 485 -19.49 12.26 -12.03
CA ASP A 485 -18.66 12.98 -13.00
C ASP A 485 -17.60 13.80 -12.26
N ALA A 486 -16.34 13.38 -12.33
CA ALA A 486 -15.22 14.01 -11.66
C ALA A 486 -14.56 15.13 -12.50
N SER A 487 -15.12 15.50 -13.66
CA SER A 487 -14.56 16.56 -14.53
C SER A 487 -14.49 17.94 -13.87
N GLY A 488 -15.22 18.16 -12.77
CA GLY A 488 -15.24 19.42 -12.01
C GLY A 488 -14.38 19.41 -10.76
N THR A 489 -13.53 18.40 -10.53
CA THR A 489 -12.78 18.26 -9.29
C THR A 489 -11.31 17.93 -9.48
N THR A 490 -10.50 18.26 -8.48
CA THR A 490 -9.10 17.84 -8.33
C THR A 490 -8.90 16.92 -7.12
N VAL A 491 -9.97 16.31 -6.61
CA VAL A 491 -9.92 15.37 -5.48
C VAL A 491 -8.92 14.25 -5.77
N SER A 492 -8.04 14.00 -4.80
CA SER A 492 -7.00 12.98 -4.90
C SER A 492 -7.48 11.59 -4.46
N THR A 493 -8.49 11.54 -3.58
CA THR A 493 -9.03 10.30 -3.01
C THR A 493 -10.55 10.30 -3.02
N ILE A 494 -11.16 9.28 -3.60
CA ILE A 494 -12.61 9.05 -3.56
C ILE A 494 -12.89 7.76 -2.80
N ASN A 495 -13.57 7.86 -1.67
CA ASN A 495 -14.06 6.74 -0.86
C ASN A 495 -15.50 6.43 -1.25
N LEU A 496 -15.78 5.18 -1.59
CA LEU A 496 -17.09 4.72 -2.03
C LEU A 496 -17.60 3.65 -1.06
N ALA A 497 -18.83 3.82 -0.60
CA ALA A 497 -19.58 2.84 0.17
C ALA A 497 -21.00 2.70 -0.39
N ALA A 498 -21.74 1.68 0.01
CA ALA A 498 -23.13 1.47 -0.40
C ALA A 498 -23.95 0.99 0.80
N SER A 499 -25.25 1.29 0.83
CA SER A 499 -26.16 0.80 1.90
C SER A 499 -27.05 -0.38 1.47
N LEU A 500 -26.91 -0.77 0.20
CA LEU A 500 -27.62 -1.81 -0.54
C LEU A 500 -26.74 -2.17 -1.73
N SER A 501 -26.86 -3.40 -2.25
CA SER A 501 -26.18 -3.80 -3.49
C SER A 501 -26.38 -2.78 -4.62
N ALA A 502 -25.33 -2.03 -4.95
CA ALA A 502 -25.38 -0.86 -5.80
C ALA A 502 -24.29 -0.92 -6.87
N SER A 503 -24.67 -0.66 -8.12
CA SER A 503 -23.74 -0.53 -9.25
C SER A 503 -23.57 0.94 -9.63
N GLY A 504 -22.35 1.35 -9.98
CA GLY A 504 -22.09 2.76 -10.26
C GLY A 504 -20.82 2.99 -11.05
N SER A 505 -20.46 4.25 -11.23
CA SER A 505 -19.18 4.59 -11.86
C SER A 505 -18.65 5.94 -11.39
N VAL A 506 -17.34 6.15 -11.52
CA VAL A 506 -16.73 7.48 -11.50
C VAL A 506 -16.08 7.72 -12.85
N SER A 507 -16.38 8.85 -13.47
CA SER A 507 -15.93 9.23 -14.81
C SER A 507 -15.09 10.50 -14.82
N ASN A 508 -14.28 10.68 -15.86
CA ASN A 508 -13.38 11.82 -16.01
C ASN A 508 -12.39 12.02 -14.85
N LEU A 509 -11.91 10.94 -14.23
CA LEU A 509 -10.94 11.02 -13.13
C LEU A 509 -9.63 11.65 -13.58
N GLY A 510 -9.10 12.57 -12.76
CA GLY A 510 -7.78 13.15 -12.97
C GLY A 510 -6.65 12.12 -12.86
N ASN A 511 -5.45 12.53 -13.24
CA ASN A 511 -4.26 11.68 -13.15
C ASN A 511 -3.82 11.45 -11.69
N GLY A 512 -3.60 10.19 -11.32
CA GLY A 512 -3.09 9.79 -10.00
C GLY A 512 -4.15 9.67 -8.90
N VAL A 513 -5.45 9.65 -9.26
CA VAL A 513 -6.53 9.54 -8.27
C VAL A 513 -6.57 8.15 -7.66
N THR A 514 -6.85 8.09 -6.35
CA THR A 514 -7.13 6.86 -5.62
C THR A 514 -8.64 6.69 -5.42
N VAL A 515 -9.17 5.52 -5.78
CA VAL A 515 -10.56 5.13 -5.55
C VAL A 515 -10.58 3.99 -4.54
N ASN A 516 -11.24 4.19 -3.40
CA ASN A 516 -11.40 3.17 -2.37
C ASN A 516 -12.82 2.61 -2.42
N LEU A 517 -12.95 1.30 -2.61
CA LEU A 517 -14.22 0.57 -2.48
C LEU A 517 -14.25 -0.04 -1.08
N SER A 518 -15.00 0.56 -0.17
CA SER A 518 -14.96 0.24 1.26
C SER A 518 -16.20 -0.50 1.76
N ASP A 519 -16.99 -1.13 0.90
CA ASP A 519 -18.24 -1.79 1.28
C ASP A 519 -18.56 -2.96 0.33
N ASP A 520 -19.05 -4.08 0.87
CA ASP A 520 -19.39 -5.28 0.11
C ASP A 520 -20.73 -5.16 -0.64
N ASP A 521 -21.51 -4.12 -0.34
CA ASP A 521 -22.69 -3.76 -1.11
C ASP A 521 -22.35 -3.03 -2.43
N ILE A 522 -21.09 -2.82 -2.78
CA ILE A 522 -20.70 -2.32 -4.10
C ILE A 522 -20.66 -3.51 -5.08
N ASP A 523 -21.56 -3.53 -6.07
CA ASP A 523 -21.70 -4.65 -7.01
C ASP A 523 -20.80 -4.50 -8.25
N ALA A 524 -21.33 -4.01 -9.38
CA ALA A 524 -20.54 -3.72 -10.58
C ALA A 524 -20.12 -2.25 -10.62
N PHE A 525 -18.83 -1.98 -10.84
CA PHE A 525 -18.28 -0.63 -10.73
C PHE A 525 -17.42 -0.20 -11.94
N GLY A 526 -17.69 0.98 -12.49
CA GLY A 526 -16.92 1.57 -13.58
C GLY A 526 -15.97 2.67 -13.10
N ILE A 527 -14.74 2.66 -13.61
CA ILE A 527 -13.72 3.68 -13.39
C ILE A 527 -13.33 4.20 -14.76
N ASP A 528 -13.54 5.49 -14.97
CA ASP A 528 -13.18 6.15 -16.20
C ASP A 528 -12.30 7.37 -15.89
N THR A 529 -11.12 7.40 -16.50
CA THR A 529 -10.10 8.42 -16.24
C THR A 529 -9.96 9.37 -17.42
N THR A 530 -9.29 10.50 -17.23
CA THR A 530 -8.84 11.30 -18.36
C THR A 530 -7.81 10.50 -19.17
N ALA A 531 -7.86 10.60 -20.50
CA ALA A 531 -6.98 9.83 -21.38
C ALA A 531 -5.51 9.91 -20.94
N SER A 532 -4.85 8.75 -20.88
CA SER A 532 -3.45 8.58 -20.45
C SER A 532 -3.17 8.78 -18.96
N ALA A 533 -4.19 8.85 -18.11
CA ALA A 533 -4.02 8.99 -16.67
C ALA A 533 -3.57 7.69 -15.98
N THR A 534 -3.11 7.84 -14.73
CA THR A 534 -2.91 6.73 -13.79
C THR A 534 -4.02 6.71 -12.73
N VAL A 535 -4.41 5.52 -12.27
CA VAL A 535 -5.41 5.35 -11.20
C VAL A 535 -4.99 4.28 -10.21
N THR A 536 -5.30 4.48 -8.92
CA THR A 536 -5.17 3.45 -7.89
C THR A 536 -6.54 3.04 -7.41
N LEU A 537 -6.82 1.74 -7.37
CA LEU A 537 -8.04 1.15 -6.85
C LEU A 537 -7.69 0.34 -5.60
N ASN A 538 -8.30 0.67 -4.47
CA ASN A 538 -8.19 -0.13 -3.26
C ASN A 538 -9.52 -0.84 -3.01
N LEU A 539 -9.48 -2.15 -2.83
CA LEU A 539 -10.61 -2.97 -2.38
C LEU A 539 -10.47 -3.22 -0.88
N GLY A 540 -11.50 -2.86 -0.12
CA GLY A 540 -11.53 -2.96 1.34
C GLY A 540 -11.20 -1.66 2.05
N SER A 541 -11.38 -1.66 3.37
CA SER A 541 -10.91 -0.61 4.27
C SER A 541 -10.64 -1.20 5.65
N GLY A 542 -9.91 -0.51 6.54
CA GLY A 542 -9.69 -1.01 7.90
C GLY A 542 -10.94 -1.08 8.79
N ALA A 543 -12.06 -0.47 8.37
CA ALA A 543 -13.29 -0.37 9.15
C ALA A 543 -14.45 -1.24 8.62
N SER A 544 -14.41 -1.62 7.35
CA SER A 544 -15.36 -2.51 6.67
C SER A 544 -14.72 -3.89 6.52
N GLY A 545 -15.51 -4.96 6.61
CA GLY A 545 -15.01 -6.32 6.37
C GLY A 545 -14.53 -6.56 4.93
N PRO A 546 -14.44 -7.83 4.49
CA PRO A 546 -14.09 -8.16 3.11
C PRO A 546 -15.04 -7.48 2.11
N VAL A 547 -14.52 -6.98 1.00
CA VAL A 547 -15.30 -6.36 -0.07
C VAL A 547 -15.47 -7.33 -1.24
N SER A 548 -16.70 -7.46 -1.75
CA SER A 548 -17.01 -8.31 -2.90
C SER A 548 -17.68 -7.50 -4.01
N VAL A 549 -16.96 -7.29 -5.12
CA VAL A 549 -17.49 -6.61 -6.31
C VAL A 549 -17.65 -7.63 -7.44
N SER A 550 -18.79 -7.63 -8.14
CA SER A 550 -19.05 -8.59 -9.23
C SER A 550 -18.26 -8.29 -10.49
N GLY A 551 -17.86 -7.03 -10.70
CA GLY A 551 -17.00 -6.66 -11.80
C GLY A 551 -16.51 -5.21 -11.73
N ILE A 552 -15.32 -4.98 -12.29
CA ILE A 552 -14.70 -3.66 -12.40
C ILE A 552 -14.37 -3.41 -13.87
N ALA A 553 -14.81 -2.27 -14.40
CA ALA A 553 -14.38 -1.80 -15.72
C ALA A 553 -13.50 -0.57 -15.55
N VAL A 554 -12.32 -0.56 -16.16
CA VAL A 554 -11.41 0.60 -16.16
C VAL A 554 -11.18 1.08 -17.60
N THR A 555 -11.52 2.35 -17.87
CA THR A 555 -11.37 2.99 -19.19
C THR A 555 -10.42 4.19 -19.15
N ASP A 556 -9.80 4.48 -20.30
CA ASP A 556 -8.91 5.61 -20.60
C ASP A 556 -7.58 5.66 -19.81
N ALA A 557 -7.45 4.84 -18.76
CA ALA A 557 -6.27 4.79 -17.91
C ALA A 557 -5.09 4.16 -18.66
N MET A 558 -3.95 4.84 -18.73
CA MET A 558 -2.70 4.26 -19.26
C MET A 558 -2.11 3.22 -18.30
N SER A 559 -2.28 3.43 -16.99
CA SER A 559 -1.83 2.47 -15.99
C SER A 559 -2.75 2.45 -14.78
N ALA A 560 -2.94 1.27 -14.20
CA ALA A 560 -3.71 1.10 -12.98
C ALA A 560 -2.94 0.31 -11.92
N THR A 561 -3.21 0.64 -10.67
CA THR A 561 -2.79 -0.13 -9.50
C THR A 561 -4.03 -0.67 -8.80
N ILE A 562 -4.07 -1.96 -8.48
CA ILE A 562 -5.12 -2.57 -7.67
C ILE A 562 -4.50 -3.06 -6.37
N ASN A 563 -5.06 -2.64 -5.24
CA ASN A 563 -4.66 -3.13 -3.93
C ASN A 563 -5.83 -3.77 -3.19
N ALA A 564 -5.55 -4.79 -2.39
CA ALA A 564 -6.45 -5.23 -1.34
C ALA A 564 -5.95 -4.73 0.02
N ILE A 565 -6.84 -4.12 0.80
CA ILE A 565 -6.53 -3.53 2.10
C ILE A 565 -7.58 -3.97 3.14
N GLY A 566 -7.23 -3.96 4.43
CA GLY A 566 -8.15 -4.32 5.51
C GLY A 566 -7.91 -5.72 6.10
N SER A 567 -8.96 -6.54 6.17
CA SER A 567 -8.89 -7.94 6.61
C SER A 567 -9.94 -8.82 5.92
N GLY A 568 -9.60 -10.08 5.67
CA GLY A 568 -10.46 -11.05 5.01
C GLY A 568 -10.32 -11.06 3.48
N LEU A 569 -11.10 -11.96 2.86
CA LEU A 569 -11.06 -12.19 1.42
C LEU A 569 -11.82 -11.09 0.65
N ASN A 570 -11.07 -10.20 -0.01
CA ASN A 570 -11.62 -9.31 -1.02
C ASN A 570 -11.79 -10.07 -2.33
N THR A 571 -12.92 -9.85 -3.01
CA THR A 571 -13.20 -10.47 -4.30
C THR A 571 -13.49 -9.40 -5.34
N ALA A 572 -12.76 -9.46 -6.45
CA ALA A 572 -13.04 -8.71 -7.66
C ALA A 572 -13.46 -9.72 -8.72
N GLY A 573 -14.71 -9.71 -9.16
CA GLY A 573 -15.23 -10.68 -10.13
C GLY A 573 -14.50 -10.61 -11.47
N ILE A 574 -15.12 -10.01 -12.48
CA ILE A 574 -14.45 -9.79 -13.78
C ILE A 574 -13.87 -8.38 -13.80
N VAL A 575 -12.55 -8.26 -13.97
CA VAL A 575 -11.87 -6.97 -14.11
C VAL A 575 -11.46 -6.77 -15.56
N VAL A 576 -11.98 -5.73 -16.21
CA VAL A 576 -11.73 -5.43 -17.62
C VAL A 576 -11.11 -4.05 -17.78
N PHE A 577 -9.95 -4.02 -18.43
CA PHE A 577 -9.34 -2.80 -18.95
C PHE A 577 -9.65 -2.66 -20.44
N ASP A 578 -9.78 -1.42 -20.90
CA ASP A 578 -9.90 -1.14 -22.33
C ASP A 578 -8.55 -1.23 -23.09
N THR A 579 -8.50 -0.65 -24.29
CA THR A 579 -7.33 -0.70 -25.16
C THR A 579 -6.22 0.27 -24.77
N ASP A 580 -6.46 1.17 -23.81
CA ASP A 580 -5.56 2.25 -23.46
C ASP A 580 -4.58 1.82 -22.38
N ALA A 581 -5.01 0.94 -21.47
CA ALA A 581 -4.17 0.36 -20.42
C ALA A 581 -2.91 -0.35 -20.98
N LYS A 582 -1.74 0.12 -20.54
CA LYS A 582 -0.41 -0.41 -20.88
C LYS A 582 0.26 -1.12 -19.72
N SER A 583 -0.04 -0.70 -18.48
CA SER A 583 0.57 -1.27 -17.28
C SER A 583 -0.48 -1.54 -16.21
N LEU A 584 -0.36 -2.69 -15.55
CA LEU A 584 -1.15 -3.04 -14.37
C LEU A 584 -0.24 -3.50 -13.25
N THR A 585 -0.45 -2.95 -12.06
CA THR A 585 0.19 -3.39 -10.83
C THR A 585 -0.88 -3.91 -9.88
N ILE A 586 -0.72 -5.11 -9.34
CA ILE A 586 -1.59 -5.67 -8.30
C ILE A 586 -0.72 -5.89 -7.08
N THR A 587 -1.05 -5.25 -5.96
CA THR A 587 -0.27 -5.38 -4.72
C THR A 587 -1.18 -5.72 -3.56
N VAL A 588 -0.80 -6.74 -2.79
CA VAL A 588 -1.41 -7.01 -1.49
C VAL A 588 -0.30 -7.01 -0.46
N SER A 589 -0.35 -6.09 0.50
CA SER A 589 0.70 -5.91 1.50
C SER A 589 0.12 -5.64 2.88
N GLY A 590 0.05 -6.68 3.73
CA GLY A 590 -0.33 -6.56 5.15
C GLY A 590 -1.72 -7.12 5.53
N GLY A 591 -1.77 -7.83 6.67
CA GLY A 591 -2.98 -8.50 7.17
C GLY A 591 -3.31 -9.80 6.44
N GLU A 592 -4.51 -10.33 6.67
CA GLU A 592 -5.11 -11.45 5.90
C GLU A 592 -6.07 -10.89 4.81
N SER A 593 -5.66 -9.84 4.11
CA SER A 593 -6.44 -9.17 3.04
C SER A 593 -6.34 -9.90 1.70
N ASP A 594 -6.70 -11.18 1.66
CA ASP A 594 -6.61 -11.96 0.44
C ASP A 594 -7.38 -11.30 -0.71
N LEU A 595 -6.91 -11.51 -1.94
CA LEU A 595 -7.56 -10.98 -3.15
C LEU A 595 -7.87 -12.10 -4.14
N LEU A 596 -9.14 -12.26 -4.47
CA LEU A 596 -9.61 -13.22 -5.46
C LEU A 596 -10.12 -12.51 -6.71
N PHE A 597 -9.57 -12.88 -7.86
CA PHE A 597 -10.09 -12.52 -9.17
C PHE A 597 -10.87 -13.70 -9.77
N THR A 598 -12.06 -13.43 -10.34
CA THR A 598 -12.69 -14.43 -11.22
C THR A 598 -11.97 -14.45 -12.56
N ASP A 599 -11.81 -13.29 -13.18
CA ASP A 599 -11.10 -13.09 -14.46
C ASP A 599 -10.46 -11.70 -14.51
N LEU A 600 -9.36 -11.56 -15.25
CA LEU A 600 -8.62 -10.32 -15.44
C LEU A 600 -8.22 -10.13 -16.90
N GLN A 601 -8.75 -9.06 -17.52
CA GLN A 601 -8.60 -8.76 -18.94
C GLN A 601 -7.88 -7.43 -19.14
N ILE A 602 -6.73 -7.46 -19.82
CA ILE A 602 -5.97 -6.25 -20.21
C ILE A 602 -5.51 -6.34 -21.68
N PRO A 603 -6.41 -6.22 -22.67
CA PRO A 603 -6.18 -6.63 -24.06
C PRO A 603 -4.95 -6.01 -24.75
N LYS A 604 -4.52 -4.81 -24.31
CA LYS A 604 -3.36 -4.06 -24.83
C LYS A 604 -2.26 -3.81 -23.79
N GLY A 605 -2.32 -4.51 -22.65
CA GLY A 605 -1.30 -4.45 -21.61
C GLY A 605 0.06 -4.87 -22.13
N THR A 606 1.09 -4.12 -21.75
CA THR A 606 2.49 -4.38 -22.08
C THR A 606 3.29 -4.88 -20.88
N ALA A 607 2.90 -4.48 -19.67
CA ALA A 607 3.53 -4.90 -18.42
C ALA A 607 2.45 -5.20 -17.36
N VAL A 608 2.58 -6.35 -16.70
CA VAL A 608 1.75 -6.73 -15.55
C VAL A 608 2.68 -7.14 -14.41
N SER A 609 2.49 -6.54 -13.23
CA SER A 609 3.23 -6.85 -12.01
C SER A 609 2.25 -7.26 -10.91
N ILE A 610 2.46 -8.42 -10.32
CA ILE A 610 1.62 -8.98 -9.26
C ILE A 610 2.50 -9.24 -8.06
N THR A 611 2.13 -8.74 -6.89
CA THR A 611 2.93 -8.87 -5.67
C THR A 611 2.03 -9.13 -4.48
N SER A 612 2.21 -10.28 -3.82
CA SER A 612 1.69 -10.55 -2.48
C SER A 612 2.82 -10.44 -1.47
N ASN A 613 2.53 -9.82 -0.32
CA ASN A 613 3.48 -9.62 0.76
C ASN A 613 2.82 -9.75 2.14
N GLY A 614 3.54 -10.34 3.09
CA GLY A 614 3.06 -10.51 4.46
C GLY A 614 2.30 -11.82 4.64
N SER A 615 0.98 -11.76 4.86
CA SER A 615 0.13 -12.95 5.12
C SER A 615 -1.15 -12.96 4.27
N ALA A 616 -1.15 -12.24 3.17
CA ALA A 616 -2.30 -12.14 2.27
C ALA A 616 -1.94 -12.64 0.88
N GLY A 617 -2.76 -13.54 0.34
CA GLY A 617 -2.57 -14.16 -0.96
C GLY A 617 -3.36 -13.51 -2.09
N ILE A 618 -3.03 -13.89 -3.33
CA ILE A 618 -3.75 -13.48 -4.53
C ILE A 618 -4.14 -14.74 -5.31
N THR A 619 -5.41 -14.91 -5.63
CA THR A 619 -5.92 -16.06 -6.39
C THR A 619 -6.64 -15.60 -7.66
N PHE A 620 -6.35 -16.25 -8.79
CA PHE A 620 -7.04 -16.08 -10.06
C PHE A 620 -7.78 -17.38 -10.41
N THR A 621 -9.12 -17.35 -10.42
CA THR A 621 -9.93 -18.57 -10.63
C THR A 621 -9.88 -19.05 -12.08
N SER A 622 -10.12 -18.16 -13.04
CA SER A 622 -10.07 -18.51 -14.46
C SER A 622 -8.70 -18.24 -15.11
N GLY A 623 -7.84 -17.42 -14.48
CA GLY A 623 -6.50 -17.11 -14.97
C GLY A 623 -6.31 -15.64 -15.34
N LEU A 624 -5.19 -15.35 -16.03
CA LEU A 624 -4.93 -14.06 -16.69
C LEU A 624 -5.15 -14.21 -18.19
N GLU A 625 -5.98 -13.35 -18.79
CA GLU A 625 -6.16 -13.35 -20.24
C GLU A 625 -4.92 -12.85 -21.00
N ALA A 626 -4.69 -13.40 -22.19
CA ALA A 626 -3.49 -13.12 -22.96
C ALA A 626 -3.60 -11.82 -23.74
N ALA A 627 -2.82 -10.80 -23.34
CA ALA A 627 -2.65 -9.62 -24.17
C ALA A 627 -1.59 -9.88 -25.25
N SER A 628 -1.97 -9.75 -26.52
CA SER A 628 -1.03 -9.88 -27.66
C SER A 628 0.19 -8.94 -27.55
N ALA A 629 0.05 -7.82 -26.82
CA ALA A 629 1.08 -6.82 -26.59
C ALA A 629 1.88 -7.01 -25.29
N LEU A 630 1.58 -8.03 -24.47
CA LEU A 630 2.25 -8.27 -23.20
C LEU A 630 3.72 -8.58 -23.44
N GLN A 631 4.62 -7.77 -22.88
CA GLN A 631 6.07 -7.93 -22.96
C GLN A 631 6.63 -8.52 -21.67
N THR A 632 6.12 -8.08 -20.52
CA THR A 632 6.61 -8.49 -19.20
C THR A 632 5.47 -8.89 -18.27
N LEU A 633 5.56 -10.08 -17.68
CA LEU A 633 4.76 -10.49 -16.53
C LEU A 633 5.69 -10.81 -15.36
N THR A 634 5.51 -10.12 -14.24
CA THR A 634 6.28 -10.34 -13.01
C THR A 634 5.32 -10.73 -11.90
N VAL A 635 5.58 -11.86 -11.25
CA VAL A 635 4.82 -12.36 -10.10
C VAL A 635 5.78 -12.57 -8.95
N VAL A 636 5.49 -11.96 -7.80
CA VAL A 636 6.28 -12.09 -6.57
C VAL A 636 5.35 -12.47 -5.43
N ALA A 637 5.52 -13.68 -4.90
CA ALA A 637 4.96 -14.12 -3.63
C ALA A 637 6.06 -14.05 -2.56
N GLN A 638 5.82 -13.26 -1.51
CA GLN A 638 6.77 -13.10 -0.42
C GLN A 638 6.04 -12.97 0.93
N GLY A 639 6.67 -13.43 2.00
CA GLY A 639 6.11 -13.37 3.35
C GLY A 639 5.86 -14.77 3.90
N THR A 640 4.75 -14.94 4.62
CA THR A 640 4.33 -16.22 5.21
C THR A 640 3.72 -17.17 4.18
N ASP A 641 3.52 -18.43 4.56
CA ASP A 641 2.85 -19.51 3.80
C ASP A 641 1.40 -19.21 3.37
N ALA A 642 0.83 -18.09 3.82
CA ALA A 642 -0.49 -17.63 3.38
C ALA A 642 -0.42 -16.59 2.24
N ALA A 643 0.76 -16.03 1.95
CA ALA A 643 0.94 -14.95 0.98
C ALA A 643 1.12 -15.46 -0.46
N ASP A 644 0.44 -16.55 -0.81
CA ASP A 644 0.63 -17.23 -2.08
C ASP A 644 0.02 -16.46 -3.25
N VAL A 645 0.58 -16.63 -4.44
CA VAL A 645 -0.07 -16.23 -5.70
C VAL A 645 -0.45 -17.49 -6.49
N THR A 646 -1.75 -17.70 -6.67
CA THR A 646 -2.28 -18.88 -7.39
C THR A 646 -3.00 -18.48 -8.67
N PHE A 647 -2.66 -19.13 -9.78
CA PHE A 647 -3.35 -19.02 -11.06
C PHE A 647 -3.94 -20.37 -11.47
N GLY A 648 -5.22 -20.40 -11.85
CA GLY A 648 -5.82 -21.58 -12.48
C GLY A 648 -5.13 -21.97 -13.80
N ALA A 649 -5.04 -21.04 -14.75
CA ALA A 649 -4.24 -21.15 -15.97
C ALA A 649 -3.68 -19.78 -16.35
N LEU A 650 -2.55 -19.73 -17.05
CA LEU A 650 -2.01 -18.47 -17.57
C LEU A 650 -2.30 -18.39 -19.07
N PHE A 651 -2.79 -17.25 -19.54
CA PHE A 651 -3.06 -16.98 -20.95
C PHE A 651 -4.21 -17.83 -21.54
N ILE A 652 -5.36 -17.84 -20.88
CA ILE A 652 -6.51 -18.67 -21.28
C ILE A 652 -7.16 -18.30 -22.62
N SER A 653 -7.07 -17.04 -23.05
CA SER A 653 -7.74 -16.52 -24.26
C SER A 653 -6.85 -16.46 -25.50
N GLY A 654 -5.62 -16.99 -25.43
CA GLY A 654 -4.67 -17.03 -26.54
C GLY A 654 -3.22 -16.97 -26.06
N ALA A 655 -2.26 -16.81 -26.96
CA ALA A 655 -0.85 -16.69 -26.58
C ALA A 655 -0.36 -15.23 -26.59
N PRO A 656 0.49 -14.82 -25.62
CA PRO A 656 1.07 -13.48 -25.60
C PRO A 656 2.21 -13.37 -26.62
N THR A 657 1.90 -12.96 -27.84
CA THR A 657 2.85 -12.96 -28.97
C THR A 657 4.07 -12.04 -28.80
N ALA A 658 4.02 -11.07 -27.88
CA ALA A 658 5.10 -10.11 -27.62
C ALA A 658 5.91 -10.43 -26.34
N LEU A 659 5.62 -11.53 -25.64
CA LEU A 659 6.19 -11.80 -24.33
C LEU A 659 7.71 -12.01 -24.40
N ALA A 660 8.45 -11.11 -23.78
CA ALA A 660 9.90 -11.18 -23.67
C ALA A 660 10.33 -11.79 -22.32
N THR A 661 9.61 -11.49 -21.25
CA THR A 661 9.97 -11.91 -19.89
C THR A 661 8.76 -12.37 -19.07
N LEU A 662 8.89 -13.56 -18.49
CA LEU A 662 8.02 -14.07 -17.42
C LEU A 662 8.90 -14.31 -16.18
N SER A 663 8.61 -13.65 -15.08
CA SER A 663 9.30 -13.84 -13.81
C SER A 663 8.33 -14.33 -12.75
N LEU A 664 8.64 -15.47 -12.15
CA LEU A 664 7.88 -16.08 -11.06
C LEU A 664 8.80 -16.23 -9.85
N THR A 665 8.47 -15.60 -8.74
CA THR A 665 9.31 -15.58 -7.54
C THR A 665 8.49 -15.96 -6.32
N GLY A 666 8.83 -17.05 -5.63
CA GLY A 666 8.24 -17.46 -4.35
C GLY A 666 9.30 -17.45 -3.25
N THR A 667 9.12 -16.68 -2.17
CA THR A 667 10.15 -16.49 -1.14
C THR A 667 9.57 -16.42 0.28
N SER A 668 10.44 -16.62 1.27
CA SER A 668 10.10 -16.57 2.70
C SER A 668 9.04 -17.56 3.20
N GLY A 669 8.63 -18.53 2.36
CA GLY A 669 7.59 -19.52 2.63
C GLY A 669 6.33 -19.31 1.79
N ALA A 670 6.20 -18.17 1.10
CA ALA A 670 5.10 -17.92 0.17
C ALA A 670 5.36 -18.57 -1.20
N ASP A 671 4.29 -19.06 -1.81
CA ASP A 671 4.34 -19.87 -3.02
C ASP A 671 3.74 -19.16 -4.24
N VAL A 672 4.27 -19.48 -5.43
CA VAL A 672 3.63 -19.16 -6.70
C VAL A 672 3.17 -20.45 -7.34
N THR A 673 1.85 -20.62 -7.45
CA THR A 673 1.22 -21.77 -8.09
C THR A 673 0.63 -21.36 -9.44
N VAL A 674 1.02 -22.06 -10.51
CA VAL A 674 0.50 -21.80 -11.86
C VAL A 674 0.03 -23.11 -12.47
N GLY A 675 -1.20 -23.15 -13.01
CA GLY A 675 -1.65 -24.27 -13.85
C GLY A 675 -1.18 -24.16 -15.31
N ALA A 676 -1.97 -24.73 -16.24
CA ALA A 676 -1.65 -24.78 -17.69
C ALA A 676 -1.28 -23.43 -18.28
N THR A 677 -0.13 -23.38 -18.98
CA THR A 677 0.33 -22.19 -19.71
C THR A 677 0.60 -22.53 -21.18
N ASN A 678 0.34 -21.59 -22.09
CA ASN A 678 0.62 -21.82 -23.50
C ASN A 678 1.34 -20.61 -24.09
N PHE A 679 2.53 -20.83 -24.65
CA PHE A 679 3.32 -19.78 -25.30
C PHE A 679 3.30 -19.98 -26.82
N GLY A 680 2.69 -19.05 -27.52
CA GLY A 680 2.56 -19.06 -28.97
C GLY A 680 1.22 -19.66 -29.46
N PRO A 681 0.60 -19.08 -30.51
CA PRO A 681 -0.55 -19.69 -31.17
C PRO A 681 -0.14 -20.99 -31.87
N ALA A 682 -1.08 -21.93 -32.01
CA ALA A 682 -0.95 -22.96 -33.03
C ALA A 682 -0.76 -22.30 -34.41
N GLY A 683 0.48 -22.30 -34.92
CA GLY A 683 0.80 -21.79 -36.27
C GLY A 683 1.25 -20.34 -36.41
N VAL A 684 1.72 -19.66 -35.35
CA VAL A 684 2.29 -18.29 -35.47
C VAL A 684 3.76 -18.27 -35.05
N THR A 685 4.62 -17.80 -35.97
CA THR A 685 6.04 -17.51 -35.74
C THR A 685 6.18 -16.19 -34.99
N SER A 686 6.55 -16.20 -33.71
CA SER A 686 7.11 -15.00 -33.08
C SER A 686 8.62 -14.97 -33.34
N ASN A 687 9.12 -13.89 -33.94
CA ASN A 687 10.55 -13.68 -34.19
C ASN A 687 11.33 -13.25 -32.93
N GLY A 688 10.78 -13.47 -31.73
CA GLY A 688 11.35 -13.03 -30.45
C GLY A 688 11.99 -14.17 -29.66
N SER A 689 12.77 -13.84 -28.64
CA SER A 689 13.20 -14.79 -27.60
C SER A 689 12.41 -14.49 -26.33
N THR A 690 11.94 -15.53 -25.63
CA THR A 690 11.25 -15.37 -24.33
C THR A 690 12.14 -15.94 -23.23
N THR A 691 12.27 -15.21 -22.13
CA THR A 691 12.96 -15.68 -20.92
C THR A 691 11.94 -15.95 -19.82
N ILE A 692 11.94 -17.17 -19.30
CA ILE A 692 11.18 -17.57 -18.11
C ILE A 692 12.18 -17.70 -16.96
N THR A 693 12.00 -16.90 -15.91
CA THR A 693 12.77 -16.97 -14.68
C THR A 693 11.87 -17.47 -13.57
N MET A 694 12.27 -18.56 -12.92
CA MET A 694 11.62 -19.11 -11.74
C MET A 694 12.63 -19.03 -10.59
N SER A 695 12.28 -18.33 -9.51
CA SER A 695 13.13 -18.19 -8.33
C SER A 695 12.39 -18.62 -7.08
N ALA A 696 12.94 -19.58 -6.35
CA ALA A 696 12.34 -20.12 -5.13
C ALA A 696 13.30 -19.93 -3.95
N GLY A 697 12.88 -19.17 -2.93
CA GLY A 697 13.56 -18.97 -1.66
C GLY A 697 13.39 -20.17 -0.72
N ASN A 698 12.90 -19.96 0.50
CA ASN A 698 12.30 -21.03 1.32
C ASN A 698 10.81 -21.29 0.97
N GLY A 699 10.32 -20.65 -0.09
CA GLY A 699 9.00 -20.92 -0.66
C GLY A 699 9.13 -21.79 -1.90
N SER A 700 8.06 -21.85 -2.66
CA SER A 700 7.90 -22.77 -3.76
C SER A 700 7.37 -22.06 -5.00
N VAL A 701 7.95 -22.38 -6.15
CA VAL A 701 7.37 -22.01 -7.45
C VAL A 701 6.91 -23.32 -8.08
N VAL A 702 5.69 -23.72 -7.73
CA VAL A 702 5.14 -25.03 -8.08
C VAL A 702 4.21 -24.84 -9.26
N GLY A 703 4.64 -25.30 -10.42
CA GLY A 703 3.67 -25.96 -11.27
C GLY A 703 3.12 -27.15 -10.48
N THR A 704 1.81 -27.22 -10.28
CA THR A 704 1.17 -28.54 -10.22
C THR A 704 1.53 -29.29 -11.53
N SER A 705 1.15 -30.54 -11.75
CA SER A 705 1.44 -31.32 -12.99
C SER A 705 0.77 -30.73 -14.26
N ALA A 706 0.93 -29.43 -14.49
CA ALA A 706 0.18 -28.55 -15.35
C ALA A 706 0.96 -27.30 -15.77
N PHE A 707 2.15 -26.93 -15.24
CA PHE A 707 2.95 -25.85 -15.88
C PHE A 707 3.62 -26.37 -17.15
N ASP A 708 2.80 -26.76 -18.12
CA ASP A 708 3.23 -27.12 -19.46
C ASP A 708 3.65 -25.84 -20.16
N VAL A 709 4.77 -25.88 -20.86
CA VAL A 709 5.29 -24.76 -21.65
C VAL A 709 5.39 -25.26 -23.06
N SER A 710 4.40 -24.92 -23.89
CA SER A 710 4.50 -25.13 -25.33
C SER A 710 5.10 -23.90 -25.99
N ALA A 711 6.07 -24.04 -26.89
CA ALA A 711 6.67 -22.95 -27.67
C ALA A 711 6.79 -23.34 -29.15
N THR A 712 6.27 -22.51 -30.06
CA THR A 712 6.25 -22.82 -31.50
C THR A 712 7.17 -21.90 -32.30
N GLY A 713 8.34 -22.41 -32.74
CA GLY A 713 9.27 -21.66 -33.59
C GLY A 713 9.94 -20.44 -32.92
N VAL A 714 10.08 -20.45 -31.59
CA VAL A 714 10.65 -19.38 -30.75
C VAL A 714 11.89 -19.90 -30.02
N ALA A 715 12.82 -19.01 -29.66
CA ALA A 715 13.86 -19.32 -28.68
C ALA A 715 13.33 -19.09 -27.25
N LEU A 716 13.40 -20.12 -26.41
CA LEU A 716 13.00 -20.07 -25.01
C LEU A 716 14.25 -20.19 -24.13
N THR A 717 14.43 -19.28 -23.18
CA THR A 717 15.44 -19.40 -22.13
C THR A 717 14.74 -19.64 -20.80
N LEU A 718 15.12 -20.71 -20.12
CA LEU A 718 14.63 -21.05 -18.78
C LEU A 718 15.76 -20.82 -17.78
N THR A 719 15.50 -20.00 -16.76
CA THR A 719 16.40 -19.75 -15.64
C THR A 719 15.74 -20.25 -14.37
N LEU A 720 16.37 -21.25 -13.72
CA LEU A 720 15.88 -21.90 -12.52
C LEU A 720 16.82 -21.51 -11.37
N ASP A 721 16.31 -20.74 -10.42
CA ASP A 721 17.05 -20.23 -9.26
C ASP A 721 16.39 -20.72 -7.96
N ALA A 722 16.65 -21.98 -7.61
CA ALA A 722 16.19 -22.54 -6.35
C ALA A 722 17.25 -22.29 -5.27
N GLN A 723 16.99 -21.33 -4.39
CA GLN A 723 17.81 -21.04 -3.20
C GLN A 723 17.63 -22.14 -2.14
N ALA A 724 18.26 -21.99 -0.97
CA ALA A 724 18.19 -23.01 0.08
C ALA A 724 16.74 -23.36 0.48
N SER A 725 16.42 -24.66 0.48
CA SER A 725 15.09 -25.25 0.70
C SER A 725 14.02 -24.87 -0.33
N GLY A 726 14.38 -24.18 -1.41
CA GLY A 726 13.44 -23.77 -2.45
C GLY A 726 13.03 -24.92 -3.34
N THR A 727 11.78 -24.91 -3.78
CA THR A 727 11.24 -25.92 -4.69
C THR A 727 10.77 -25.27 -5.99
N ILE A 728 11.22 -25.80 -7.13
CA ILE A 728 10.76 -25.39 -8.46
C ILE A 728 10.22 -26.61 -9.21
N GLY A 729 8.96 -26.55 -9.61
CA GLY A 729 8.30 -27.57 -10.42
C GLY A 729 7.93 -27.03 -11.80
N VAL A 730 8.38 -27.71 -12.85
CA VAL A 730 8.07 -27.45 -14.25
C VAL A 730 7.36 -28.67 -14.83
N GLY A 731 6.22 -28.46 -15.51
CA GLY A 731 5.47 -29.50 -16.23
C GLY A 731 6.19 -29.98 -17.50
N ASP A 732 5.42 -30.25 -18.55
CA ASP A 732 5.97 -30.65 -19.85
C ASP A 732 6.52 -29.44 -20.63
N LEU A 733 7.79 -29.48 -21.03
CA LEU A 733 8.38 -28.49 -21.93
C LEU A 733 8.26 -28.96 -23.38
N ASN A 734 7.28 -28.43 -24.12
CA ASN A 734 6.94 -28.82 -25.50
C ASN A 734 7.44 -27.82 -26.54
N LEU A 735 8.58 -28.08 -27.18
CA LEU A 735 9.06 -27.26 -28.30
C LEU A 735 8.55 -27.81 -29.63
N VAL A 736 7.67 -27.04 -30.28
CA VAL A 736 7.06 -27.34 -31.57
C VAL A 736 7.80 -26.61 -32.70
N ALA A 737 7.99 -27.29 -33.83
CA ALA A 737 8.66 -26.70 -35.00
C ALA A 737 7.81 -25.56 -35.60
N GLY A 738 8.48 -24.49 -36.05
CA GLY A 738 7.82 -23.39 -36.75
C GLY A 738 7.36 -23.77 -38.16
N THR A 739 6.49 -22.94 -38.75
CA THR A 739 5.86 -23.17 -40.07
C THR A 739 6.84 -23.24 -41.26
N ASN A 740 8.10 -22.87 -41.07
CA ASN A 740 9.16 -22.88 -42.11
C ASN A 740 10.24 -23.95 -41.86
N GLY A 741 10.10 -24.83 -40.86
CA GLY A 741 11.14 -25.82 -40.53
C GLY A 741 12.42 -25.23 -39.93
N THR A 742 12.45 -23.93 -39.63
CA THR A 742 13.45 -23.34 -38.74
C THR A 742 13.17 -23.82 -37.33
N GLY A 743 14.06 -24.65 -36.78
CA GLY A 743 13.92 -25.16 -35.42
C GLY A 743 13.99 -24.05 -34.38
N GLY A 744 13.18 -24.17 -33.34
CA GLY A 744 13.32 -23.39 -32.11
C GLY A 744 14.48 -23.91 -31.24
N SER A 745 14.79 -23.19 -30.17
CA SER A 745 15.78 -23.62 -29.19
C SER A 745 15.25 -23.43 -27.77
N LEU A 746 15.44 -24.44 -26.93
CA LEU A 746 15.32 -24.30 -25.47
C LEU A 746 16.73 -24.16 -24.92
N ALA A 747 16.99 -23.09 -24.19
CA ALA A 747 18.19 -22.91 -23.40
C ALA A 747 17.83 -23.01 -21.92
N ILE A 748 18.30 -24.02 -21.22
CA ILE A 748 18.30 -24.06 -19.76
C ILE A 748 19.59 -23.37 -19.33
N GLY A 749 19.48 -22.17 -18.77
CA GLY A 749 20.64 -21.38 -18.36
C GLY A 749 21.43 -22.05 -17.23
N ASN A 750 22.53 -21.41 -16.81
CA ASN A 750 23.27 -21.86 -15.64
C ASN A 750 22.34 -21.92 -14.44
N THR A 751 22.26 -23.10 -13.83
CA THR A 751 21.32 -23.40 -12.75
C THR A 751 22.13 -23.79 -11.53
N THR A 752 21.91 -23.11 -10.41
CA THR A 752 22.53 -23.44 -9.12
C THR A 752 21.43 -23.70 -8.11
N LEU A 753 21.38 -24.91 -7.56
CA LEU A 753 20.48 -25.28 -6.48
C LEU A 753 21.17 -25.03 -5.14
N GLY A 754 20.52 -24.28 -4.25
CA GLY A 754 20.94 -24.12 -2.85
C GLY A 754 20.80 -25.41 -2.06
N ALA A 755 21.23 -25.40 -0.79
CA ALA A 755 21.13 -26.59 0.05
C ALA A 755 19.67 -27.03 0.28
N ASN A 756 19.38 -28.33 0.21
CA ASN A 756 18.03 -28.92 0.29
C ASN A 756 17.03 -28.40 -0.77
N ALA A 757 17.49 -27.71 -1.81
CA ALA A 757 16.62 -27.23 -2.87
C ALA A 757 16.18 -28.38 -3.78
N THR A 758 14.98 -28.29 -4.35
CA THR A 758 14.49 -29.28 -5.31
C THR A 758 14.06 -28.61 -6.61
N VAL A 759 14.49 -29.17 -7.74
CA VAL A 759 14.06 -28.75 -9.07
C VAL A 759 13.59 -29.99 -9.82
N ARG A 760 12.36 -29.95 -10.32
CA ARG A 760 11.79 -31.04 -11.13
C ARG A 760 11.24 -30.51 -12.45
N VAL A 761 11.61 -31.14 -13.55
CA VAL A 761 11.01 -30.99 -14.87
C VAL A 761 10.36 -32.31 -15.24
N GLU A 762 9.08 -32.33 -15.61
CA GLU A 762 8.38 -33.60 -15.89
C GLU A 762 8.90 -34.29 -17.15
N GLN A 763 8.95 -33.54 -18.26
CA GLN A 763 9.38 -34.03 -19.56
C GLN A 763 9.84 -32.88 -20.46
N ILE A 764 10.76 -33.15 -21.38
CA ILE A 764 11.15 -32.22 -22.44
C ILE A 764 10.89 -32.87 -23.80
N ASN A 765 10.06 -32.24 -24.62
CA ASN A 765 9.72 -32.68 -25.97
C ASN A 765 10.27 -31.71 -27.02
N LEU A 766 11.09 -32.22 -27.93
CA LEU A 766 11.72 -31.44 -29.00
C LEU A 766 11.23 -31.94 -30.36
N ALA A 767 10.51 -31.10 -31.11
CA ALA A 767 10.18 -31.38 -32.51
C ALA A 767 11.42 -31.34 -33.43
N THR A 768 11.23 -31.82 -34.66
CA THR A 768 12.30 -31.92 -35.68
C THR A 768 13.03 -30.60 -35.90
N GLY A 769 14.37 -30.65 -35.80
CA GLY A 769 15.25 -29.51 -36.02
C GLY A 769 15.43 -28.57 -34.81
N ASN A 770 14.74 -28.80 -33.69
CA ASN A 770 14.91 -28.00 -32.48
C ASN A 770 16.20 -28.36 -31.72
N ALA A 771 16.71 -27.41 -30.94
CA ALA A 771 17.89 -27.62 -30.10
C ALA A 771 17.55 -27.47 -28.61
N LEU A 772 18.19 -28.30 -27.77
CA LEU A 772 18.22 -28.14 -26.31
C LEU A 772 19.64 -27.83 -25.87
N ASN A 773 19.82 -26.63 -25.32
CA ASN A 773 21.10 -26.15 -24.82
C ASN A 773 21.07 -26.11 -23.29
N PHE A 774 22.01 -26.79 -22.65
CA PHE A 774 22.24 -26.70 -21.22
C PHE A 774 23.39 -25.73 -20.93
N GLY A 775 23.20 -24.87 -19.94
CA GLY A 775 24.28 -24.28 -19.16
C GLY A 775 24.78 -25.28 -18.11
N THR A 776 25.68 -24.83 -17.25
CA THR A 776 26.16 -25.66 -16.14
C THR A 776 25.05 -25.87 -15.12
N LEU A 777 24.80 -27.12 -14.73
CA LEU A 777 23.84 -27.49 -13.70
C LEU A 777 24.60 -27.85 -12.42
N THR A 778 24.43 -27.03 -11.38
CA THR A 778 25.07 -27.21 -10.08
C THR A 778 24.02 -27.61 -9.04
N VAL A 779 24.13 -28.82 -8.50
CA VAL A 779 23.27 -29.36 -7.45
C VAL A 779 23.97 -29.14 -6.10
N GLY A 780 23.39 -28.35 -5.21
CA GLY A 780 23.96 -28.06 -3.89
C GLY A 780 23.89 -29.23 -2.90
N THR A 781 24.28 -28.98 -1.65
CA THR A 781 24.27 -29.98 -0.58
C THR A 781 22.86 -30.50 -0.32
N THR A 782 22.66 -31.81 -0.35
CA THR A 782 21.35 -32.48 -0.14
C THR A 782 20.25 -32.00 -1.10
N ALA A 783 20.62 -31.31 -2.18
CA ALA A 783 19.69 -30.80 -3.18
C ALA A 783 19.35 -31.88 -4.21
N ALA A 784 18.21 -31.74 -4.89
CA ALA A 784 17.74 -32.68 -5.90
C ALA A 784 17.38 -31.99 -7.23
N LEU A 785 17.96 -32.45 -8.33
CA LEU A 785 17.54 -32.08 -9.68
C LEU A 785 16.99 -33.31 -10.41
N THR A 786 15.74 -33.26 -10.86
CA THR A 786 15.08 -34.37 -11.55
C THR A 786 14.54 -33.92 -12.90
N ILE A 787 14.97 -34.57 -13.98
CA ILE A 787 14.22 -34.65 -15.23
C ILE A 787 13.45 -35.97 -15.18
N GLY A 788 12.11 -35.91 -15.23
CA GLY A 788 11.21 -37.02 -14.92
C GLY A 788 11.42 -38.26 -15.80
N ALA A 789 10.75 -39.36 -15.46
CA ALA A 789 10.99 -40.66 -16.09
C ALA A 789 10.82 -40.67 -17.63
N SER A 790 9.90 -39.87 -18.16
CA SER A 790 9.72 -39.69 -19.62
C SER A 790 10.85 -38.90 -20.28
N GLY A 791 11.69 -38.23 -19.49
CA GLY A 791 12.97 -37.65 -19.86
C GLY A 791 12.91 -36.61 -20.97
N ILE A 792 13.80 -36.76 -21.94
CA ILE A 792 13.97 -35.89 -23.10
C ILE A 792 13.62 -36.69 -24.36
N SER A 793 12.51 -36.36 -25.00
CA SER A 793 12.08 -36.94 -26.27
C SER A 793 12.38 -35.98 -27.41
N ALA A 794 13.30 -36.37 -28.29
CA ALA A 794 13.79 -35.54 -29.38
C ALA A 794 13.51 -36.20 -30.74
N ALA A 795 12.69 -35.53 -31.57
CA ALA A 795 12.38 -35.97 -32.91
C ALA A 795 13.60 -35.88 -33.85
N ASN A 796 13.46 -36.41 -35.07
CA ASN A 796 14.55 -36.50 -36.06
C ASN A 796 15.30 -35.17 -36.25
N GLY A 797 16.64 -35.18 -36.17
CA GLY A 797 17.49 -34.02 -36.38
C GLY A 797 17.58 -33.01 -35.23
N ALA A 798 17.02 -33.31 -34.05
CA ALA A 798 17.20 -32.48 -32.86
C ALA A 798 18.62 -32.62 -32.27
N VAL A 799 19.15 -31.54 -31.70
CA VAL A 799 20.51 -31.50 -31.11
C VAL A 799 20.41 -31.14 -29.64
N ILE A 800 20.97 -31.99 -28.78
CA ILE A 800 21.17 -31.72 -27.36
C ILE A 800 22.63 -31.31 -27.18
N SER A 801 22.90 -30.17 -26.55
CA SER A 801 24.25 -29.65 -26.32
C SER A 801 25.05 -30.52 -25.34
N ALA A 802 26.24 -30.05 -24.96
CA ALA A 802 26.92 -30.61 -23.80
C ALA A 802 26.06 -30.48 -22.53
N ILE A 803 26.16 -31.47 -21.64
CA ILE A 803 25.52 -31.54 -20.34
C ILE A 803 26.65 -31.49 -19.30
N ASP A 804 26.80 -30.35 -18.62
CA ASP A 804 27.85 -30.15 -17.62
C ASP A 804 27.23 -30.10 -16.22
N LEU A 805 27.58 -31.07 -15.37
CA LEU A 805 26.99 -31.30 -14.06
C LEU A 805 28.03 -31.17 -12.94
N VAL A 806 27.67 -30.46 -11.87
CA VAL A 806 28.46 -30.36 -10.63
C VAL A 806 27.55 -30.69 -9.46
N ILE A 807 27.93 -31.67 -8.64
CA ILE A 807 27.06 -32.20 -7.57
C ILE A 807 27.78 -32.07 -6.22
N GLY A 808 27.11 -31.40 -5.29
CA GLY A 808 27.55 -31.19 -3.91
C GLY A 808 27.31 -32.39 -3.01
N GLU A 809 27.65 -32.25 -1.74
CA GLU A 809 27.57 -33.31 -0.73
C GLU A 809 26.12 -33.80 -0.54
N ASP A 810 25.89 -35.11 -0.56
CA ASP A 810 24.56 -35.74 -0.53
C ASP A 810 23.59 -35.24 -1.64
N GLY A 811 24.10 -34.54 -2.67
CA GLY A 811 23.29 -34.07 -3.78
C GLY A 811 22.85 -35.23 -4.67
N ASN A 812 21.64 -35.13 -5.23
CA ASN A 812 21.08 -36.14 -6.12
C ASN A 812 20.65 -35.51 -7.46
N LEU A 813 21.00 -36.17 -8.55
CA LEU A 813 20.60 -35.79 -9.89
C LEU A 813 20.04 -37.02 -10.60
N THR A 814 18.86 -36.87 -11.22
CA THR A 814 18.20 -37.96 -11.95
C THR A 814 17.75 -37.46 -13.32
N PHE A 815 18.16 -38.17 -14.37
CA PHE A 815 17.65 -38.01 -15.73
C PHE A 815 16.89 -39.27 -16.13
N GLY A 816 15.61 -39.13 -16.49
CA GLY A 816 14.91 -40.15 -17.26
C GLY A 816 15.47 -40.33 -18.67
N ASP A 817 14.74 -41.05 -19.52
CA ASP A 817 15.22 -41.43 -20.85
C ASP A 817 15.61 -40.22 -21.73
N ILE A 818 16.81 -40.21 -22.30
CA ILE A 818 17.22 -39.27 -23.34
C ILE A 818 17.11 -39.96 -24.69
N ASN A 819 16.00 -39.75 -25.39
CA ASN A 819 15.75 -40.36 -26.69
C ASN A 819 15.90 -39.34 -27.84
N ALA A 820 17.08 -39.35 -28.45
CA ALA A 820 17.43 -38.60 -29.66
C ALA A 820 17.86 -39.56 -30.79
N THR A 821 17.06 -40.59 -31.09
CA THR A 821 17.38 -41.71 -32.02
C THR A 821 18.05 -41.28 -33.34
N VAL A 822 17.68 -40.14 -33.89
CA VAL A 822 18.20 -39.57 -35.16
C VAL A 822 18.87 -38.19 -34.97
N GLY A 823 19.14 -37.83 -33.73
CA GLY A 823 19.82 -36.61 -33.28
C GLY A 823 21.13 -36.94 -32.54
N SER A 824 21.78 -35.92 -31.99
CA SER A 824 23.04 -36.07 -31.25
C SER A 824 22.92 -35.51 -29.84
N VAL A 825 23.61 -36.16 -28.89
CA VAL A 825 23.87 -35.64 -27.55
C VAL A 825 25.33 -35.19 -27.47
N GLY A 826 25.58 -34.01 -26.92
CA GLY A 826 26.93 -33.48 -26.72
C GLY A 826 27.76 -34.28 -25.71
N ALA A 827 28.86 -33.68 -25.24
CA ALA A 827 29.63 -34.26 -24.15
C ALA A 827 28.82 -34.28 -22.86
N ILE A 828 29.01 -35.31 -22.03
CA ILE A 828 28.39 -35.41 -20.71
C ILE A 828 29.52 -35.36 -19.69
N THR A 829 29.59 -34.26 -18.94
CA THR A 829 30.58 -34.06 -17.89
C THR A 829 29.89 -34.15 -16.54
N VAL A 830 30.30 -35.08 -15.68
CA VAL A 830 29.76 -35.25 -14.33
C VAL A 830 30.86 -35.08 -13.29
N ASN A 831 30.76 -34.02 -12.48
CA ASN A 831 31.64 -33.81 -11.34
C ASN A 831 30.89 -34.08 -10.02
N ALA A 832 31.00 -35.32 -9.56
CA ALA A 832 30.48 -35.83 -8.28
C ALA A 832 31.64 -35.99 -7.27
N SER A 833 32.51 -34.98 -7.15
CA SER A 833 33.68 -35.03 -6.26
C SER A 833 33.37 -34.83 -4.78
N ALA A 834 32.16 -34.36 -4.44
CA ALA A 834 31.70 -34.24 -3.06
C ALA A 834 31.25 -35.60 -2.49
N ALA A 835 31.17 -35.70 -1.16
CA ALA A 835 30.81 -36.96 -0.50
C ALA A 835 29.34 -37.34 -0.78
N SER A 836 29.08 -38.63 -1.04
CA SER A 836 27.73 -39.15 -1.28
C SER A 836 26.95 -38.50 -2.43
N ALA A 837 27.63 -37.78 -3.34
CA ALA A 837 27.01 -37.20 -4.53
C ALA A 837 26.52 -38.32 -5.47
N THR A 838 25.30 -38.21 -5.98
CA THR A 838 24.70 -39.23 -6.86
C THR A 838 24.19 -38.62 -8.16
N ALA A 839 24.45 -39.30 -9.28
CA ALA A 839 23.89 -38.99 -10.59
C ALA A 839 23.39 -40.27 -11.25
N ASP A 840 22.12 -40.30 -11.61
CA ASP A 840 21.47 -41.45 -12.24
C ASP A 840 20.91 -41.04 -13.61
N PHE A 841 21.34 -41.75 -14.66
CA PHE A 841 20.83 -41.62 -16.01
C PHE A 841 20.16 -42.92 -16.42
N ALA A 842 18.90 -42.83 -16.84
CA ALA A 842 18.20 -43.93 -17.51
C ALA A 842 18.78 -44.15 -18.95
N ASN A 843 17.92 -44.50 -19.92
CA ASN A 843 18.41 -44.85 -21.26
C ASN A 843 18.83 -43.59 -22.05
N ILE A 844 20.06 -43.54 -22.55
CA ILE A 844 20.52 -42.50 -23.48
C ILE A 844 20.64 -43.08 -24.89
N VAL A 845 19.68 -42.79 -25.76
CA VAL A 845 19.63 -43.30 -27.14
C VAL A 845 19.82 -42.17 -28.14
N ALA A 846 20.97 -42.10 -28.81
CA ALA A 846 21.25 -41.07 -29.82
C ALA A 846 22.04 -41.61 -31.02
N SER A 847 22.04 -40.91 -32.15
CA SER A 847 22.89 -41.29 -33.31
C SER A 847 24.39 -41.02 -33.05
N ALA A 848 24.69 -40.05 -32.18
CA ALA A 848 26.03 -39.79 -31.67
C ALA A 848 25.94 -39.27 -30.23
N ILE A 849 26.87 -39.72 -29.39
CA ILE A 849 27.07 -39.26 -28.00
C ILE A 849 28.50 -38.74 -27.91
N GLY A 850 28.68 -37.55 -27.31
CA GLY A 850 29.98 -36.95 -27.07
C GLY A 850 30.85 -37.73 -26.09
N GLN A 851 31.94 -37.12 -25.64
CA GLN A 851 32.77 -37.69 -24.57
C GLN A 851 31.96 -37.77 -23.28
N ILE A 852 32.00 -38.91 -22.60
CA ILE A 852 31.54 -39.03 -21.22
C ILE A 852 32.77 -38.82 -20.33
N ASP A 853 32.77 -37.78 -19.49
CA ASP A 853 33.85 -37.48 -18.54
C ASP A 853 33.28 -37.38 -17.12
N ILE A 854 33.69 -38.32 -16.26
CA ILE A 854 33.17 -38.48 -14.91
C ILE A 854 34.30 -38.32 -13.89
N THR A 855 34.08 -37.51 -12.86
CA THR A 855 34.93 -37.38 -11.69
C THR A 855 34.12 -37.67 -10.42
N ILE A 856 34.55 -38.67 -9.64
CA ILE A 856 33.85 -39.17 -8.44
C ILE A 856 34.74 -39.05 -7.21
N GLY A 857 34.15 -38.57 -6.12
CA GLY A 857 34.77 -38.40 -4.81
C GLY A 857 34.62 -39.62 -3.90
N THR A 858 34.37 -39.36 -2.62
CA THR A 858 34.19 -40.38 -1.57
C THR A 858 32.72 -40.81 -1.46
N ALA A 859 32.44 -42.11 -1.46
CA ALA A 859 31.08 -42.66 -1.32
C ALA A 859 30.03 -42.14 -2.32
N ALA A 860 30.47 -41.57 -3.45
CA ALA A 860 29.63 -41.01 -4.51
C ALA A 860 29.41 -42.02 -5.65
N GLY A 861 28.31 -41.87 -6.39
CA GLY A 861 27.87 -42.82 -7.44
C GLY A 861 27.44 -42.11 -8.72
N VAL A 862 27.81 -42.66 -9.89
CA VAL A 862 27.31 -42.20 -11.19
C VAL A 862 26.91 -43.40 -12.04
N ASP A 863 25.63 -43.49 -12.36
CA ASP A 863 25.04 -44.69 -12.97
C ASP A 863 24.39 -44.35 -14.33
N PHE A 864 24.54 -45.27 -15.30
CA PHE A 864 23.91 -45.19 -16.62
C PHE A 864 23.25 -46.53 -16.97
N ASP A 865 21.92 -46.59 -17.10
CA ASP A 865 21.20 -47.83 -17.43
C ASP A 865 21.57 -48.40 -18.82
N VAL A 866 21.45 -47.57 -19.86
CA VAL A 866 21.78 -47.95 -21.25
C VAL A 866 22.40 -46.78 -21.99
N LEU A 867 23.55 -47.00 -22.61
CA LEU A 867 24.25 -46.02 -23.43
C LEU A 867 24.23 -46.42 -24.91
N GLY A 868 23.43 -45.69 -25.69
CA GLY A 868 23.34 -45.73 -27.14
C GLY A 868 22.49 -46.88 -27.71
N SER A 869 22.60 -47.06 -29.04
CA SER A 869 21.83 -48.01 -29.84
C SER A 869 22.66 -48.57 -31.00
N ALA A 870 22.05 -49.41 -31.84
CA ALA A 870 22.69 -50.17 -32.91
C ALA A 870 23.55 -49.34 -33.90
N SER A 871 23.37 -48.02 -34.01
CA SER A 871 24.12 -47.18 -34.97
C SER A 871 24.79 -45.98 -34.32
N THR A 872 24.91 -45.99 -32.99
CA THR A 872 25.45 -44.87 -32.22
C THR A 872 26.97 -44.82 -32.32
N VAL A 873 27.53 -43.61 -32.45
CA VAL A 873 28.95 -43.35 -32.22
C VAL A 873 29.13 -42.70 -30.85
N LEU A 874 29.85 -43.35 -29.93
CA LEU A 874 30.23 -42.82 -28.63
C LEU A 874 31.71 -42.39 -28.69
N THR A 875 31.98 -41.11 -28.42
CA THR A 875 33.33 -40.53 -28.62
C THR A 875 34.39 -41.15 -27.71
N GLY A 876 34.01 -41.56 -26.50
CA GLY A 876 34.88 -42.19 -25.51
C GLY A 876 34.27 -42.08 -24.10
N ILE A 877 34.88 -42.79 -23.16
CA ILE A 877 34.49 -42.77 -21.74
C ILE A 877 35.74 -42.47 -20.92
N THR A 878 35.66 -41.54 -19.98
CA THR A 878 36.72 -41.27 -19.02
C THR A 878 36.13 -41.21 -17.62
N VAL A 879 36.67 -42.01 -16.70
CA VAL A 879 36.24 -42.05 -15.31
C VAL A 879 37.44 -41.86 -14.39
N ARG A 880 37.29 -40.94 -13.43
CA ARG A 880 38.29 -40.65 -12.40
C ARG A 880 37.65 -40.77 -11.02
N ILE A 881 38.00 -41.81 -10.27
CA ILE A 881 37.49 -42.05 -8.92
C ILE A 881 38.63 -41.84 -7.91
N GLY A 882 38.42 -40.96 -6.94
CA GLY A 882 39.42 -40.67 -5.89
C GLY A 882 39.59 -41.81 -4.88
N THR A 883 38.48 -42.27 -4.28
CA THR A 883 38.44 -43.35 -3.28
C THR A 883 37.21 -44.24 -3.48
N ASP A 884 36.48 -44.57 -2.42
CA ASP A 884 35.28 -45.41 -2.26
C ASP A 884 34.02 -45.00 -3.05
N GLY A 885 34.16 -44.45 -4.25
CA GLY A 885 33.04 -44.17 -5.15
C GLY A 885 32.82 -45.26 -6.22
N SER A 886 31.68 -45.20 -6.92
CA SER A 886 31.31 -46.15 -7.97
C SER A 886 30.84 -45.45 -9.25
N ALA A 887 31.15 -46.06 -10.39
CA ALA A 887 30.47 -45.76 -11.65
C ALA A 887 29.92 -47.05 -12.25
N ASP A 888 28.61 -47.13 -12.48
CA ASP A 888 27.95 -48.28 -13.08
C ASP A 888 27.47 -47.93 -14.49
N PHE A 889 27.86 -48.74 -15.46
CA PHE A 889 27.33 -48.69 -16.80
C PHE A 889 26.60 -49.99 -17.09
N GLY A 890 25.31 -49.91 -17.37
CA GLY A 890 24.58 -51.05 -17.91
C GLY A 890 25.02 -51.38 -19.34
N ASN A 891 24.06 -51.55 -20.26
CA ASN A 891 24.43 -51.95 -21.62
C ASN A 891 25.00 -50.76 -22.41
N VAL A 892 26.28 -50.84 -22.80
CA VAL A 892 26.93 -49.85 -23.67
C VAL A 892 26.94 -50.37 -25.11
N LEU A 893 26.04 -49.84 -25.94
CA LEU A 893 25.82 -50.21 -27.35
C LEU A 893 25.55 -51.72 -27.53
N VAL A 894 24.37 -52.11 -27.99
CA VAL A 894 24.05 -53.55 -28.16
C VAL A 894 24.24 -54.08 -29.60
N SER A 895 24.70 -53.25 -30.55
CA SER A 895 25.19 -53.66 -31.89
C SER A 895 25.74 -52.47 -32.71
N ALA A 896 26.38 -52.77 -33.86
CA ALA A 896 26.76 -51.94 -35.03
C ALA A 896 27.38 -50.52 -34.87
N GLY A 897 27.45 -49.93 -33.67
CA GLY A 897 28.09 -48.65 -33.35
C GLY A 897 29.58 -48.74 -32.98
N ASN A 898 30.22 -47.62 -32.66
CA ASN A 898 31.62 -47.60 -32.19
C ASN A 898 31.74 -46.85 -30.86
N VAL A 899 32.58 -47.37 -29.95
CA VAL A 899 33.05 -46.68 -28.74
C VAL A 899 34.49 -46.26 -28.95
N GLY A 900 34.83 -45.01 -28.65
CA GLY A 900 36.23 -44.55 -28.63
C GLY A 900 37.04 -45.13 -27.48
N ASP A 901 38.07 -44.40 -27.04
CA ASP A 901 38.92 -44.86 -25.94
C ASP A 901 38.15 -44.85 -24.61
N ILE A 902 38.42 -45.86 -23.78
CA ILE A 902 37.90 -45.97 -22.41
C ILE A 902 39.07 -45.76 -21.46
N THR A 903 39.06 -44.69 -20.67
CA THR A 903 40.14 -44.34 -19.74
C THR A 903 39.64 -44.32 -18.30
N LEU A 904 40.13 -45.25 -17.48
CA LEU A 904 39.69 -45.45 -16.11
C LEU A 904 40.86 -45.22 -15.14
N ASN A 905 40.67 -44.31 -14.20
CA ASN A 905 41.56 -44.12 -13.06
C ASN A 905 40.77 -44.32 -11.78
N VAL A 906 40.94 -45.49 -11.16
CA VAL A 906 40.11 -45.94 -10.04
C VAL A 906 40.95 -46.04 -8.78
N GLY A 907 40.70 -45.13 -7.84
CA GLY A 907 41.34 -45.10 -6.53
C GLY A 907 41.02 -46.32 -5.66
N ALA A 908 41.69 -46.43 -4.51
CA ALA A 908 41.49 -47.55 -3.60
C ALA A 908 40.04 -47.62 -3.11
N SER A 909 39.48 -48.84 -3.11
CA SER A 909 38.06 -49.13 -2.78
C SER A 909 37.01 -48.56 -3.75
N GLY A 910 37.43 -47.87 -4.82
CA GLY A 910 36.52 -47.45 -5.88
C GLY A 910 36.17 -48.60 -6.82
N SER A 911 35.07 -48.47 -7.55
CA SER A 911 34.62 -49.48 -8.53
C SER A 911 34.11 -48.85 -9.82
N VAL A 912 34.39 -49.50 -10.95
CA VAL A 912 33.74 -49.23 -12.23
C VAL A 912 33.23 -50.55 -12.78
N ASP A 913 31.95 -50.61 -13.13
CA ASP A 913 31.30 -51.80 -13.66
C ASP A 913 30.70 -51.52 -15.05
N PHE A 914 30.77 -52.49 -15.94
CA PHE A 914 30.08 -52.48 -17.22
C PHE A 914 29.33 -53.80 -17.43
N ALA A 915 28.01 -53.78 -17.54
CA ALA A 915 27.23 -55.02 -17.72
C ALA A 915 27.49 -55.70 -19.08
N ASN A 916 27.72 -54.94 -20.16
CA ASN A 916 28.18 -55.44 -21.46
C ASN A 916 28.52 -54.28 -22.42
N ILE A 917 29.53 -54.50 -23.28
CA ILE A 917 29.89 -53.61 -24.39
C ILE A 917 29.72 -54.31 -25.74
N GLY A 918 28.68 -53.98 -26.50
CA GLY A 918 28.31 -54.63 -27.77
C GLY A 918 28.49 -53.77 -29.02
N ALA A 919 29.69 -53.22 -29.23
CA ALA A 919 30.02 -52.34 -30.34
C ALA A 919 30.64 -53.07 -31.57
N SER A 920 30.64 -52.45 -32.75
CA SER A 920 31.49 -52.88 -33.88
C SER A 920 32.98 -52.71 -33.58
N GLY A 921 33.33 -51.70 -32.78
CA GLY A 921 34.69 -51.39 -32.39
C GLY A 921 34.73 -50.64 -31.06
N VAL A 922 35.70 -51.00 -30.22
CA VAL A 922 36.08 -50.29 -29.00
C VAL A 922 37.52 -49.79 -29.18
N GLY A 923 37.79 -48.56 -28.76
CA GLY A 923 39.13 -47.98 -28.71
C GLY A 923 40.04 -48.71 -27.73
N VAL A 924 41.13 -48.05 -27.32
CA VAL A 924 42.02 -48.64 -26.31
C VAL A 924 41.38 -48.50 -24.93
N ILE A 925 41.42 -49.58 -24.15
CA ILE A 925 40.99 -49.59 -22.74
C ILE A 925 42.23 -49.33 -21.87
N TYR A 926 42.27 -48.17 -21.21
CA TYR A 926 43.31 -47.79 -20.27
C TYR A 926 42.79 -47.90 -18.84
N VAL A 927 43.47 -48.67 -17.99
CA VAL A 927 43.11 -48.78 -16.57
C VAL A 927 44.32 -48.46 -15.68
N SER A 928 44.07 -47.66 -14.64
CA SER A 928 45.08 -47.26 -13.66
C SER A 928 44.48 -47.16 -12.25
N GLY A 929 45.33 -47.20 -11.24
CA GLY A 929 44.91 -47.11 -9.83
C GLY A 929 44.73 -48.46 -9.14
N ALA A 930 44.08 -48.45 -7.97
CA ALA A 930 44.01 -49.57 -7.02
C ALA A 930 42.59 -50.10 -6.76
N GLY A 931 41.59 -49.64 -7.54
CA GLY A 931 40.20 -50.05 -7.40
C GLY A 931 39.82 -51.27 -8.24
N VAL A 932 38.53 -51.55 -8.28
CA VAL A 932 37.91 -52.66 -8.99
C VAL A 932 37.39 -52.16 -10.33
N VAL A 933 37.73 -52.86 -11.42
CA VAL A 933 37.15 -52.63 -12.74
C VAL A 933 36.63 -53.96 -13.28
N ASP A 934 35.36 -54.00 -13.62
CA ASP A 934 34.70 -55.15 -14.22
C ASP A 934 34.05 -54.72 -15.54
N PHE A 935 34.23 -55.53 -16.58
CA PHE A 935 33.66 -55.31 -17.90
C PHE A 935 32.61 -56.35 -18.28
N ASP A 936 32.36 -57.34 -17.41
CA ASP A 936 31.60 -58.55 -17.70
C ASP A 936 31.98 -59.08 -19.11
N THR A 937 31.01 -59.44 -19.96
CA THR A 937 31.23 -59.85 -21.34
C THR A 937 31.30 -58.64 -22.28
N VAL A 938 32.41 -58.53 -23.02
CA VAL A 938 32.55 -57.63 -24.16
C VAL A 938 32.13 -58.36 -25.43
N SER A 939 30.91 -58.07 -25.88
CA SER A 939 30.35 -58.60 -27.14
C SER A 939 30.77 -57.85 -28.41
N ALA A 940 31.70 -56.89 -28.28
CA ALA A 940 32.17 -56.09 -29.39
C ALA A 940 32.90 -56.91 -30.47
N THR A 941 32.84 -56.51 -31.75
CA THR A 941 33.55 -57.23 -32.83
C THR A 941 35.05 -56.99 -32.78
N ASN A 942 35.46 -55.74 -32.50
CA ASN A 942 36.86 -55.34 -32.43
C ASN A 942 37.19 -54.58 -31.14
N VAL A 943 38.33 -54.88 -30.51
CA VAL A 943 38.91 -54.09 -29.40
C VAL A 943 40.35 -53.72 -29.78
N ALA A 944 40.69 -52.43 -29.73
CA ALA A 944 41.99 -51.94 -30.21
C ALA A 944 43.18 -52.39 -29.35
N GLY A 945 42.97 -52.55 -28.03
CA GLY A 945 43.97 -53.01 -27.08
C GLY A 945 43.57 -52.71 -25.64
N ILE A 946 44.27 -53.33 -24.69
CA ILE A 946 44.07 -53.16 -23.25
C ILE A 946 45.42 -52.79 -22.63
N ASP A 947 45.47 -51.70 -21.87
CA ASP A 947 46.69 -51.20 -21.21
C ASP A 947 46.43 -50.99 -19.71
N LEU A 948 46.97 -51.90 -18.90
CA LEU A 948 46.85 -51.94 -17.44
C LEU A 948 48.17 -51.56 -16.76
N ARG A 949 49.19 -51.07 -17.48
CA ARG A 949 50.55 -50.88 -16.94
C ARG A 949 50.64 -49.89 -15.77
N TYR A 950 49.62 -49.06 -15.61
CA TYR A 950 49.49 -48.06 -14.54
C TYR A 950 48.52 -48.47 -13.42
N GLN A 951 48.02 -49.70 -13.43
CA GLN A 951 47.34 -50.31 -12.30
C GLN A 951 48.31 -50.45 -11.10
N LEU A 952 47.78 -50.47 -9.88
CA LEU A 952 48.52 -50.67 -8.64
C LEU A 952 48.19 -52.05 -8.06
N THR A 953 49.03 -52.55 -7.14
CA THR A 953 48.99 -53.95 -6.66
C THR A 953 47.67 -54.39 -6.01
N ALA A 954 46.88 -53.46 -5.48
CA ALA A 954 45.57 -53.79 -4.90
C ALA A 954 44.40 -53.70 -5.91
N GLY A 955 44.66 -53.21 -7.13
CA GLY A 955 43.64 -53.09 -8.16
C GLY A 955 43.25 -54.44 -8.74
N THR A 956 41.99 -54.55 -9.16
CA THR A 956 41.45 -55.73 -9.83
C THR A 956 40.87 -55.34 -11.19
N PHE A 957 41.05 -56.19 -12.19
CA PHE A 957 40.51 -56.00 -13.52
C PHE A 957 39.93 -57.33 -14.02
N ASP A 958 38.64 -57.35 -14.36
CA ASP A 958 37.98 -58.51 -14.98
C ASP A 958 37.41 -58.11 -16.34
N ILE A 959 37.57 -58.99 -17.33
CA ILE A 959 37.03 -58.80 -18.67
C ILE A 959 36.85 -60.15 -19.39
N ASP A 960 35.67 -60.35 -19.98
CA ASP A 960 35.40 -61.48 -20.86
C ASP A 960 35.37 -61.05 -22.33
N LEU A 961 36.43 -61.37 -23.08
CA LEU A 961 36.57 -61.03 -24.50
C LEU A 961 36.00 -62.11 -25.43
N SER A 962 35.25 -63.11 -24.94
CA SER A 962 34.74 -64.23 -25.77
C SER A 962 33.87 -63.78 -26.97
N GLY A 963 33.31 -62.57 -26.91
CA GLY A 963 32.62 -61.91 -28.02
C GLY A 963 33.53 -61.37 -29.12
N VAL A 964 34.75 -60.95 -28.77
CA VAL A 964 35.72 -60.25 -29.63
C VAL A 964 36.30 -61.16 -30.70
N THR A 965 36.52 -60.63 -31.90
CA THR A 965 36.96 -61.42 -33.07
C THR A 965 38.32 -61.04 -33.64
N ASN A 966 38.82 -59.83 -33.37
CA ASN A 966 40.18 -59.45 -33.73
C ASN A 966 41.18 -59.92 -32.68
N ALA A 967 42.46 -59.96 -33.07
CA ALA A 967 43.55 -60.10 -32.11
C ALA A 967 43.65 -58.86 -31.22
N VAL A 968 43.66 -59.08 -29.90
CA VAL A 968 43.81 -58.04 -28.87
C VAL A 968 45.20 -58.14 -28.24
N THR A 969 45.86 -57.00 -28.07
CA THR A 969 47.08 -56.90 -27.26
C THR A 969 46.73 -56.35 -25.88
N THR A 970 47.09 -57.09 -24.85
CA THR A 970 46.89 -56.74 -23.44
C THR A 970 48.25 -56.55 -22.77
N ASP A 971 48.49 -55.36 -22.21
CA ASP A 971 49.64 -55.09 -21.34
C ASP A 971 49.18 -55.12 -19.87
N SER A 972 49.53 -56.17 -19.11
CA SER A 972 49.12 -56.33 -17.70
C SER A 972 49.84 -55.37 -16.74
N GLY A 973 49.17 -55.12 -15.62
CA GLY A 973 49.68 -54.35 -14.47
C GLY A 973 50.06 -55.22 -13.28
N PRO A 974 50.55 -54.62 -12.18
CA PRO A 974 50.93 -55.34 -10.96
C PRO A 974 49.75 -55.76 -10.06
N GLY A 975 48.49 -55.54 -10.48
CA GLY A 975 47.28 -55.93 -9.74
C GLY A 975 46.81 -57.35 -10.07
N THR A 976 45.55 -57.66 -9.74
CA THR A 976 44.91 -58.94 -10.09
C THR A 976 44.11 -58.78 -11.37
N ASN A 977 44.47 -59.51 -12.43
CA ASN A 977 43.82 -59.40 -13.73
C ASN A 977 43.23 -60.75 -14.13
N THR A 978 41.92 -60.81 -14.35
CA THR A 978 41.21 -61.97 -14.87
C THR A 978 40.75 -61.65 -16.29
N ILE A 979 41.15 -62.46 -17.26
CA ILE A 979 40.86 -62.19 -18.67
C ILE A 979 40.40 -63.47 -19.35
N VAL A 980 39.21 -63.46 -19.93
CA VAL A 980 38.79 -64.50 -20.88
C VAL A 980 39.21 -64.09 -22.29
N SER A 981 39.97 -64.93 -23.00
CA SER A 981 40.49 -64.59 -24.33
C SER A 981 39.40 -64.56 -25.41
N GLY A 982 39.61 -63.74 -26.45
CA GLY A 982 38.68 -63.54 -27.56
C GLY A 982 39.03 -64.40 -28.77
N LYS A 983 38.20 -64.43 -29.81
CA LYS A 983 38.36 -65.38 -30.93
C LYS A 983 39.56 -65.11 -31.86
N GLY A 984 40.30 -64.02 -31.65
CA GLY A 984 41.55 -63.71 -32.37
C GLY A 984 42.76 -64.44 -31.80
N ASP A 985 43.92 -64.33 -32.47
CA ASP A 985 45.20 -64.76 -31.91
C ASP A 985 45.74 -63.64 -31.00
N ASP A 986 45.49 -63.73 -29.70
CA ASP A 986 45.70 -62.65 -28.74
C ASP A 986 47.14 -62.61 -28.20
N ILE A 987 47.58 -61.42 -27.77
CA ILE A 987 48.91 -61.20 -27.16
C ILE A 987 48.74 -60.67 -25.73
N PHE A 988 49.22 -61.44 -24.75
CA PHE A 988 49.22 -61.08 -23.34
C PHE A 988 50.65 -60.77 -22.89
N ASN A 989 50.94 -59.50 -22.60
CA ASN A 989 52.21 -59.03 -22.07
C ASN A 989 52.12 -58.89 -20.55
N LEU A 990 52.49 -59.94 -19.82
CA LEU A 990 52.40 -59.95 -18.36
C LEU A 990 53.46 -59.07 -17.69
N LYS A 991 53.21 -58.72 -16.43
CA LYS A 991 54.10 -57.85 -15.64
C LYS A 991 55.10 -58.69 -14.85
N THR A 992 56.40 -58.51 -15.11
CA THR A 992 57.44 -59.27 -14.38
C THR A 992 57.53 -58.87 -12.90
N GLY A 993 57.57 -59.86 -12.03
CA GLY A 993 57.88 -59.82 -10.60
C GLY A 993 56.77 -59.33 -9.68
N LEU A 994 55.58 -59.04 -10.23
CA LEU A 994 54.43 -58.43 -9.55
C LEU A 994 53.16 -58.67 -10.38
N GLY A 995 52.02 -58.92 -9.73
CA GLY A 995 50.74 -59.14 -10.39
C GLY A 995 50.20 -60.54 -10.12
N THR A 996 48.89 -60.71 -10.26
CA THR A 996 48.26 -62.04 -10.27
C THR A 996 47.38 -62.13 -11.50
N ASP A 997 47.88 -62.73 -12.57
CA ASP A 997 47.22 -62.76 -13.87
C ASP A 997 46.56 -64.14 -14.11
N SER A 998 45.26 -64.17 -14.39
CA SER A 998 44.49 -65.37 -14.75
C SER A 998 43.92 -65.25 -16.15
N ILE A 999 44.48 -65.99 -17.10
CA ILE A 999 44.03 -65.98 -18.50
C ILE A 999 43.20 -67.24 -18.77
N THR A 1000 41.91 -67.08 -19.04
CA THR A 1000 40.99 -68.16 -19.41
C THR A 1000 40.85 -68.26 -20.92
N PHE A 1001 41.24 -69.41 -21.48
CA PHE A 1001 41.13 -69.67 -22.91
C PHE A 1001 39.75 -70.24 -23.25
N SER A 1002 39.03 -69.58 -24.15
CA SER A 1002 37.58 -69.80 -24.35
C SER A 1002 37.10 -70.02 -25.80
N SER A 1003 37.97 -70.10 -26.81
CA SER A 1003 37.50 -70.18 -28.22
C SER A 1003 37.63 -71.56 -28.88
N THR A 1004 36.93 -71.71 -30.02
CA THR A 1004 36.98 -72.87 -30.92
C THR A 1004 37.86 -72.67 -32.17
N ALA A 1005 38.47 -71.49 -32.34
CA ALA A 1005 39.21 -71.10 -33.55
C ALA A 1005 40.69 -70.69 -33.30
N GLN A 1006 41.06 -70.35 -32.06
CA GLN A 1006 42.41 -69.97 -31.63
C GLN A 1006 43.41 -71.12 -31.81
N LYS A 1007 44.59 -70.83 -32.38
CA LYS A 1007 45.69 -71.81 -32.46
C LYS A 1007 47.09 -71.20 -32.21
N ALA A 1008 47.17 -69.96 -31.72
CA ALA A 1008 48.46 -69.27 -31.58
C ALA A 1008 48.51 -68.09 -30.55
N ASP A 1009 47.71 -68.10 -29.48
CA ASP A 1009 47.79 -67.05 -28.46
C ASP A 1009 49.20 -66.98 -27.84
N GLN A 1010 49.68 -65.77 -27.57
CA GLN A 1010 51.02 -65.54 -27.06
C GLN A 1010 50.98 -64.92 -25.66
N VAL A 1011 51.64 -65.57 -24.71
CA VAL A 1011 51.79 -65.06 -23.34
C VAL A 1011 53.26 -64.77 -23.08
N TYR A 1012 53.61 -63.50 -22.93
CA TYR A 1012 54.96 -63.03 -22.62
C TYR A 1012 55.12 -62.85 -21.11
N ARG A 1013 56.31 -63.22 -20.60
CA ARG A 1013 56.74 -62.99 -19.20
C ARG A 1013 55.94 -63.73 -18.11
N PHE A 1014 55.35 -64.86 -18.47
CA PHE A 1014 54.65 -65.73 -17.53
C PHE A 1014 55.56 -66.26 -16.40
N GLU A 1015 55.09 -66.17 -15.16
CA GLU A 1015 55.81 -66.58 -13.95
C GLU A 1015 55.62 -68.07 -13.62
N MET A 1016 56.50 -68.91 -14.19
CA MET A 1016 56.53 -70.34 -13.87
C MET A 1016 57.01 -70.60 -12.43
N GLY A 1017 56.24 -71.38 -11.67
CA GLY A 1017 56.67 -71.95 -10.39
C GLY A 1017 56.15 -71.23 -9.13
N THR A 1018 55.49 -70.09 -9.28
CA THR A 1018 54.59 -69.49 -8.28
C THR A 1018 53.14 -69.68 -8.72
N ALA A 1019 52.17 -69.43 -7.85
CA ALA A 1019 50.75 -69.47 -8.22
C ALA A 1019 50.24 -68.08 -8.66
N ASP A 1020 51.16 -67.16 -8.95
CA ASP A 1020 50.84 -65.76 -9.23
C ASP A 1020 50.26 -65.62 -10.65
N ASP A 1021 50.86 -66.26 -11.65
CA ASP A 1021 50.29 -66.33 -13.01
C ASP A 1021 49.64 -67.68 -13.31
N LYS A 1022 48.48 -67.64 -13.96
CA LYS A 1022 47.62 -68.79 -14.19
C LYS A 1022 47.04 -68.81 -15.60
N ILE A 1023 47.11 -69.96 -16.23
CA ILE A 1023 46.44 -70.29 -17.50
C ILE A 1023 45.29 -71.24 -17.21
N MET A 1024 44.08 -70.83 -17.54
CA MET A 1024 42.84 -71.56 -17.28
C MET A 1024 42.23 -72.02 -18.61
N PHE A 1025 41.77 -73.25 -18.67
CA PHE A 1025 41.20 -73.83 -19.89
C PHE A 1025 39.70 -74.03 -19.69
N ASN A 1026 38.88 -73.31 -20.47
CA ASN A 1026 37.43 -73.50 -20.45
C ASN A 1026 37.09 -74.83 -21.15
N VAL A 1027 36.76 -75.85 -20.38
CA VAL A 1027 36.55 -77.21 -20.89
C VAL A 1027 35.33 -77.28 -21.80
N SER A 1028 34.30 -76.49 -21.48
CA SER A 1028 33.07 -76.44 -22.27
C SER A 1028 33.30 -75.84 -23.66
N ALA A 1029 34.07 -74.75 -23.72
CA ALA A 1029 34.43 -74.08 -24.96
C ALA A 1029 35.37 -74.92 -25.83
N LEU A 1030 36.40 -75.51 -25.23
CA LEU A 1030 37.32 -76.41 -25.92
C LEU A 1030 36.60 -77.66 -26.44
N SER A 1031 35.65 -78.21 -25.67
CA SER A 1031 34.82 -79.32 -26.12
C SER A 1031 33.94 -78.93 -27.30
N ALA A 1032 33.39 -77.70 -27.32
CA ALA A 1032 32.65 -77.18 -28.48
C ALA A 1032 33.55 -77.02 -29.71
N ALA A 1033 34.87 -76.86 -29.52
CA ALA A 1033 35.89 -76.85 -30.58
C ALA A 1033 36.25 -78.25 -31.11
N GLY A 1034 35.71 -79.32 -30.52
CA GLY A 1034 36.13 -80.69 -30.79
C GLY A 1034 37.33 -81.18 -29.96
N ILE A 1035 37.81 -80.38 -29.01
CA ILE A 1035 38.90 -80.74 -28.09
C ILE A 1035 38.31 -81.25 -26.77
N SER A 1036 38.06 -82.54 -26.68
CA SER A 1036 37.64 -83.20 -25.44
C SER A 1036 38.86 -83.61 -24.60
N LEU A 1037 39.11 -82.91 -23.48
CA LEU A 1037 40.27 -83.15 -22.60
C LEU A 1037 40.06 -84.34 -21.64
N ASN A 1038 41.08 -85.21 -21.55
CA ASN A 1038 41.07 -86.45 -20.76
C ASN A 1038 42.29 -86.57 -19.83
N ALA A 1039 42.10 -87.24 -18.69
CA ALA A 1039 43.17 -87.61 -17.76
C ALA A 1039 43.99 -88.84 -18.24
N ALA A 1040 45.22 -88.98 -17.74
CA ALA A 1040 46.23 -89.91 -18.27
C ALA A 1040 46.23 -91.36 -17.69
N SER A 1041 45.14 -92.15 -17.77
CA SER A 1041 45.23 -93.59 -17.37
C SER A 1041 44.12 -94.54 -17.90
N SER A 1042 44.24 -95.86 -17.60
CA SER A 1042 43.33 -96.95 -18.02
C SER A 1042 41.89 -96.88 -17.49
N THR A 1043 41.57 -95.88 -16.67
CA THR A 1043 40.21 -95.59 -16.16
C THR A 1043 39.88 -94.11 -16.33
N ALA A 1044 40.15 -93.55 -17.51
CA ALA A 1044 39.92 -92.13 -17.81
C ALA A 1044 38.45 -91.73 -17.61
N ALA A 1045 38.19 -90.92 -16.60
CA ALA A 1045 36.98 -90.11 -16.51
C ALA A 1045 37.23 -88.80 -17.26
N ALA A 1046 36.25 -88.34 -18.05
CA ALA A 1046 36.31 -87.01 -18.65
C ALA A 1046 36.46 -85.95 -17.55
N ILE A 1047 37.27 -84.92 -17.79
CA ILE A 1047 37.35 -83.76 -16.91
C ILE A 1047 35.97 -83.08 -16.96
N GLY A 1048 35.20 -83.19 -15.87
CA GLY A 1048 33.81 -82.72 -15.78
C GLY A 1048 33.69 -81.20 -15.63
N THR A 1049 32.45 -80.71 -15.52
CA THR A 1049 32.10 -79.27 -15.47
C THR A 1049 32.32 -78.59 -14.12
N GLY A 1050 33.35 -78.98 -13.35
CA GLY A 1050 33.65 -78.39 -12.04
C GLY A 1050 35.14 -78.43 -11.75
N THR A 1051 35.59 -77.63 -10.79
CA THR A 1051 37.02 -77.48 -10.45
C THR A 1051 37.67 -78.84 -10.19
N VAL A 1052 38.53 -79.27 -11.12
CA VAL A 1052 39.29 -80.52 -11.00
C VAL A 1052 40.66 -80.17 -10.44
N ALA A 1053 41.05 -80.83 -9.35
CA ALA A 1053 42.41 -80.69 -8.84
C ALA A 1053 43.43 -81.09 -9.92
N ILE A 1054 44.30 -80.15 -10.31
CA ILE A 1054 45.33 -80.38 -11.31
C ILE A 1054 46.43 -81.24 -10.70
N ASP A 1055 46.73 -82.35 -11.36
CA ASP A 1055 47.97 -83.09 -11.12
C ASP A 1055 48.89 -82.97 -12.34
N LEU A 1056 50.16 -82.65 -12.07
CA LEU A 1056 51.19 -82.39 -13.06
C LEU A 1056 52.11 -83.60 -13.18
N ALA A 1057 52.06 -84.27 -14.33
CA ALA A 1057 53.00 -85.33 -14.65
C ALA A 1057 54.30 -84.73 -15.20
N LEU A 1058 55.33 -84.63 -14.34
CA LEU A 1058 56.66 -84.21 -14.76
C LEU A 1058 57.42 -85.38 -15.40
N VAL A 1059 57.64 -85.32 -16.70
CA VAL A 1059 58.28 -86.39 -17.46
C VAL A 1059 59.69 -86.00 -17.88
N SER A 1060 60.70 -86.55 -17.20
CA SER A 1060 62.13 -86.33 -17.50
C SER A 1060 62.89 -87.60 -17.93
N ALA A 1061 62.23 -88.77 -17.85
CA ALA A 1061 62.72 -90.08 -18.28
C ALA A 1061 61.52 -90.98 -18.64
N ALA A 1062 61.76 -92.20 -19.13
CA ALA A 1062 60.68 -93.17 -19.37
C ALA A 1062 59.85 -93.38 -18.08
N VAL A 1063 58.54 -93.15 -18.15
CA VAL A 1063 57.64 -93.16 -16.99
C VAL A 1063 56.27 -93.74 -17.37
N THR A 1064 55.59 -94.34 -16.39
CA THR A 1064 54.17 -94.71 -16.51
C THR A 1064 53.36 -93.64 -15.81
N LEU A 1065 52.42 -93.03 -16.52
CA LEU A 1065 51.57 -91.96 -15.98
C LEU A 1065 50.59 -92.51 -14.94
N ALA A 1066 50.29 -91.73 -13.91
CA ALA A 1066 49.39 -92.10 -12.84
C ALA A 1066 47.93 -91.79 -13.22
N ALA A 1067 46.99 -92.49 -12.57
CA ALA A 1067 45.58 -92.15 -12.69
C ALA A 1067 45.29 -90.80 -12.01
N GLY A 1068 44.88 -89.82 -12.81
CA GLY A 1068 44.58 -88.46 -12.35
C GLY A 1068 45.53 -87.38 -12.87
N ASP A 1069 46.63 -87.75 -13.57
CA ASP A 1069 47.50 -86.76 -14.21
C ASP A 1069 46.75 -86.06 -15.35
N ASN A 1070 46.60 -84.74 -15.25
CA ASN A 1070 45.76 -83.95 -16.16
C ASN A 1070 46.58 -83.07 -17.12
N VAL A 1071 47.77 -82.66 -16.70
CA VAL A 1071 48.68 -81.85 -17.51
C VAL A 1071 50.06 -82.49 -17.50
N ILE A 1072 50.59 -82.78 -18.69
CA ILE A 1072 51.87 -83.45 -18.85
C ILE A 1072 52.94 -82.44 -19.20
N VAL A 1073 54.02 -82.42 -18.43
CA VAL A 1073 55.12 -81.47 -18.61
C VAL A 1073 56.36 -82.24 -19.03
N LEU A 1074 56.80 -82.06 -20.27
CA LEU A 1074 58.00 -82.70 -20.80
C LEU A 1074 59.25 -81.92 -20.39
N ARG A 1075 60.08 -82.50 -19.52
CA ARG A 1075 61.32 -81.89 -19.03
C ARG A 1075 62.53 -82.47 -19.79
N SER A 1076 63.47 -81.60 -20.17
CA SER A 1076 64.72 -81.82 -20.96
C SER A 1076 64.63 -81.38 -22.44
N GLY A 1077 65.71 -80.75 -22.94
CA GLY A 1077 65.85 -80.19 -24.29
C GLY A 1077 65.94 -81.23 -25.42
N THR A 1078 65.08 -82.23 -25.38
CA THR A 1078 65.12 -83.41 -26.25
C THR A 1078 64.27 -83.22 -27.52
N PHE A 1079 63.42 -82.19 -27.59
CA PHE A 1079 62.51 -81.95 -28.71
C PHE A 1079 62.55 -80.51 -29.20
N SER A 1080 63.04 -80.29 -30.42
CA SER A 1080 63.22 -78.96 -31.01
C SER A 1080 62.02 -78.42 -31.79
N ALA A 1081 60.94 -79.21 -31.91
CA ALA A 1081 59.69 -78.85 -32.59
C ALA A 1081 58.57 -79.81 -32.19
N VAL A 1082 57.30 -79.37 -32.26
CA VAL A 1082 56.09 -80.19 -32.03
C VAL A 1082 56.17 -81.53 -32.78
N GLY A 1083 56.50 -81.49 -34.07
CA GLY A 1083 56.60 -82.69 -34.92
C GLY A 1083 57.70 -83.67 -34.49
N SER A 1084 58.78 -83.19 -33.86
CA SER A 1084 59.87 -84.01 -33.33
C SER A 1084 59.50 -84.65 -32.00
N ALA A 1085 58.76 -83.94 -31.13
CA ALA A 1085 58.19 -84.49 -29.90
C ALA A 1085 57.23 -85.64 -30.23
N VAL A 1086 56.32 -85.42 -31.18
CA VAL A 1086 55.34 -86.42 -31.68
C VAL A 1086 56.03 -87.61 -32.37
N SER A 1087 57.07 -87.39 -33.19
CA SER A 1087 57.75 -88.47 -33.92
C SER A 1087 58.60 -89.37 -33.01
N ALA A 1088 59.27 -88.80 -32.00
CA ALA A 1088 60.04 -89.57 -31.01
C ALA A 1088 59.15 -90.40 -30.09
N ILE A 1089 57.98 -89.84 -29.78
CA ILE A 1089 56.85 -90.50 -29.18
C ILE A 1089 56.33 -91.66 -30.07
N ALA A 1090 56.15 -91.43 -31.39
CA ALA A 1090 55.59 -92.37 -32.39
C ALA A 1090 56.46 -93.58 -32.73
N THR A 1091 57.78 -93.46 -32.63
CA THR A 1091 58.72 -94.53 -33.04
C THR A 1091 59.39 -95.24 -31.88
N GLY A 1092 59.04 -94.90 -30.62
CA GLY A 1092 59.70 -95.46 -29.44
C GLY A 1092 61.18 -95.03 -29.35
N GLY A 1093 61.44 -93.74 -29.50
CA GLY A 1093 62.77 -93.16 -29.21
C GLY A 1093 63.19 -93.41 -27.75
N SER A 1094 64.38 -92.96 -27.35
CA SER A 1094 65.04 -93.30 -26.07
C SER A 1094 64.26 -93.03 -24.76
N MET A 1095 63.06 -92.46 -24.82
CA MET A 1095 62.12 -92.29 -23.70
C MET A 1095 60.73 -92.80 -24.08
N LEU A 1096 60.32 -93.95 -23.51
CA LEU A 1096 58.97 -94.50 -23.65
C LEU A 1096 58.07 -93.98 -22.53
N ILE A 1097 57.02 -93.22 -22.86
CA ILE A 1097 55.94 -92.88 -21.93
C ILE A 1097 54.80 -93.86 -22.17
N THR A 1098 54.53 -94.72 -21.19
CA THR A 1098 53.51 -95.76 -21.31
C THR A 1098 52.22 -95.31 -20.64
N MET A 1099 51.10 -95.45 -21.35
CA MET A 1099 49.77 -95.23 -20.82
C MET A 1099 49.03 -96.57 -20.76
N GLY A 1100 48.14 -96.77 -19.79
CA GLY A 1100 47.18 -97.88 -19.84
C GLY A 1100 46.20 -97.74 -21.01
N SER A 1101 45.31 -98.71 -21.23
CA SER A 1101 44.31 -98.64 -22.32
C SER A 1101 43.45 -97.36 -22.23
N ALA A 1102 43.69 -96.37 -23.10
CA ALA A 1102 43.03 -95.07 -23.05
C ALA A 1102 41.71 -95.01 -23.85
N THR A 1103 40.75 -94.20 -23.43
CA THR A 1103 39.60 -93.76 -24.25
C THR A 1103 40.04 -92.68 -25.25
N ALA A 1104 39.36 -92.56 -26.40
CA ALA A 1104 39.68 -91.52 -27.38
C ALA A 1104 39.46 -90.11 -26.80
N GLY A 1105 40.38 -89.18 -27.07
CA GLY A 1105 40.28 -87.76 -26.67
C GLY A 1105 41.64 -87.07 -26.64
N HIS A 1106 41.70 -85.85 -26.11
CA HIS A 1106 42.88 -84.98 -26.12
C HIS A 1106 43.54 -84.91 -24.74
N MET A 1107 44.85 -84.75 -24.72
CA MET A 1107 45.63 -84.50 -23.52
C MET A 1107 46.38 -83.19 -23.61
N LEU A 1108 46.53 -82.49 -22.50
CA LEU A 1108 47.33 -81.27 -22.44
C LEU A 1108 48.81 -81.62 -22.19
N VAL A 1109 49.67 -81.16 -23.08
CA VAL A 1109 51.12 -81.38 -23.03
C VAL A 1109 51.85 -80.05 -23.12
N VAL A 1110 52.65 -79.77 -22.11
CA VAL A 1110 53.54 -78.61 -22.03
C VAL A 1110 54.96 -79.05 -22.38
N TRP A 1111 55.56 -78.40 -23.37
CA TRP A 1111 56.92 -78.71 -23.84
C TRP A 1111 57.67 -77.41 -24.18
N SER A 1112 59.00 -77.47 -24.30
CA SER A 1112 59.85 -76.32 -24.62
C SER A 1112 60.84 -76.66 -25.73
N ASP A 1113 61.17 -75.67 -26.56
CA ASP A 1113 62.21 -75.75 -27.61
C ASP A 1113 63.59 -75.26 -27.13
N GLY A 1114 63.69 -74.82 -25.86
CA GLY A 1114 64.89 -74.24 -25.25
C GLY A 1114 64.91 -72.71 -25.20
N SER A 1115 63.92 -72.03 -25.80
CA SER A 1115 63.69 -70.58 -25.66
C SER A 1115 62.29 -70.30 -25.15
N ASP A 1116 61.29 -70.89 -25.81
CA ASP A 1116 59.87 -70.68 -25.54
C ASP A 1116 59.21 -71.98 -25.09
N SER A 1117 58.12 -71.86 -24.35
CA SER A 1117 57.31 -72.99 -23.89
C SER A 1117 55.98 -72.98 -24.61
N TYR A 1118 55.46 -74.17 -24.89
CA TYR A 1118 54.26 -74.34 -25.69
C TYR A 1118 53.30 -75.24 -24.93
N VAL A 1119 52.03 -74.81 -24.85
CA VAL A 1119 50.94 -75.63 -24.33
C VAL A 1119 50.17 -76.18 -25.52
N SER A 1120 50.22 -77.49 -25.70
CA SER A 1120 49.67 -78.17 -26.88
C SER A 1120 48.71 -79.28 -26.46
N THR A 1121 47.69 -79.50 -27.27
CA THR A 1121 46.84 -80.68 -27.14
C THR A 1121 47.35 -81.80 -28.01
N VAL A 1122 47.25 -83.03 -27.51
CA VAL A 1122 47.62 -84.25 -28.22
C VAL A 1122 46.41 -85.16 -28.29
N ALA A 1123 45.90 -85.40 -29.50
CA ALA A 1123 44.76 -86.27 -29.73
C ALA A 1123 45.18 -87.75 -29.69
N LEU A 1124 44.52 -88.56 -28.88
CA LEU A 1124 44.76 -89.99 -28.73
C LEU A 1124 43.59 -90.81 -29.31
N ALA A 1125 43.93 -91.87 -30.03
CA ALA A 1125 42.97 -92.87 -30.48
C ALA A 1125 42.56 -93.83 -29.34
N ALA A 1126 41.37 -94.44 -29.45
CA ALA A 1126 40.90 -95.44 -28.48
C ALA A 1126 41.86 -96.64 -28.39
N ASN A 1127 42.16 -97.07 -27.18
CA ASN A 1127 43.12 -98.12 -26.81
C ASN A 1127 44.59 -97.81 -27.14
N ALA A 1128 44.95 -96.54 -27.31
CA ALA A 1128 46.35 -96.13 -27.39
C ALA A 1128 47.10 -96.58 -26.11
N THR A 1129 48.28 -97.23 -26.28
CA THR A 1129 49.13 -97.72 -25.17
C THR A 1129 50.31 -96.80 -24.85
N GLY A 1130 50.30 -95.59 -25.43
CA GLY A 1130 51.31 -94.54 -25.30
C GLY A 1130 51.07 -93.46 -26.34
N PHE A 1131 51.79 -92.33 -26.25
CA PHE A 1131 51.61 -91.22 -27.20
C PHE A 1131 51.95 -91.59 -28.66
N ALA A 1132 52.55 -92.76 -28.89
CA ALA A 1132 53.09 -93.18 -30.17
C ALA A 1132 52.04 -93.28 -31.31
N SER A 1133 50.77 -93.40 -30.92
CA SER A 1133 49.62 -93.53 -31.80
C SER A 1133 48.72 -92.27 -31.79
N ALA A 1134 49.28 -91.10 -31.49
CA ALA A 1134 48.54 -89.83 -31.50
C ALA A 1134 48.02 -89.50 -32.91
N ALA A 1135 46.77 -89.03 -33.01
CA ALA A 1135 46.08 -88.74 -34.27
C ALA A 1135 46.40 -87.33 -34.83
N SER A 1136 46.62 -86.36 -33.95
CA SER A 1136 46.98 -84.97 -34.29
C SER A 1136 47.52 -84.24 -33.05
N THR A 1137 48.20 -83.12 -33.27
CA THR A 1137 48.64 -82.20 -32.21
C THR A 1137 48.41 -80.76 -32.62
N GLU A 1138 47.93 -79.94 -31.69
CA GLU A 1138 47.68 -78.52 -31.93
C GLU A 1138 48.22 -77.70 -30.76
N THR A 1139 49.02 -76.67 -31.05
CA THR A 1139 49.46 -75.70 -30.05
C THR A 1139 48.32 -74.75 -29.76
N LEU A 1140 47.97 -74.59 -28.49
CA LEU A 1140 46.94 -73.66 -28.06
C LEU A 1140 47.56 -72.31 -27.65
N ILE A 1141 48.69 -72.37 -26.94
CA ILE A 1141 49.33 -71.21 -26.34
C ILE A 1141 50.84 -71.31 -26.51
N THR A 1142 51.46 -70.19 -26.88
CA THR A 1142 52.92 -70.00 -26.82
C THR A 1142 53.26 -69.10 -25.64
N ILE A 1143 54.01 -69.63 -24.68
CA ILE A 1143 54.56 -68.89 -23.56
C ILE A 1143 55.96 -68.43 -23.95
N VAL A 1144 56.07 -67.18 -24.38
CA VAL A 1144 57.25 -66.63 -25.04
C VAL A 1144 58.30 -66.17 -24.03
N GLY A 1145 59.55 -66.55 -24.26
CA GLY A 1145 60.71 -66.20 -23.45
C GLY A 1145 60.84 -66.99 -22.14
N VAL A 1146 60.05 -68.05 -21.98
CA VAL A 1146 60.05 -68.90 -20.79
C VAL A 1146 60.41 -70.32 -21.21
N ASP A 1147 61.46 -70.88 -20.59
CA ASP A 1147 61.84 -72.27 -20.79
C ASP A 1147 61.52 -73.12 -19.54
N ILE A 1148 60.53 -74.01 -19.66
CA ILE A 1148 60.12 -74.94 -18.59
C ILE A 1148 61.25 -75.87 -18.10
N THR A 1149 62.39 -75.97 -18.81
CA THR A 1149 63.55 -76.72 -18.30
C THR A 1149 64.28 -75.97 -17.19
N SER A 1150 64.18 -74.64 -17.16
CA SER A 1150 64.87 -73.76 -16.20
C SER A 1150 64.00 -73.33 -15.01
N ALA A 1151 62.68 -73.21 -15.20
CA ALA A 1151 61.68 -72.94 -14.16
C ALA A 1151 60.48 -73.86 -14.38
N ALA A 1152 60.14 -74.70 -13.40
CA ALA A 1152 59.08 -75.70 -13.57
C ALA A 1152 57.70 -75.13 -13.17
N PRO A 1153 56.62 -75.45 -13.93
CA PRO A 1153 55.28 -75.09 -13.50
C PRO A 1153 54.90 -75.81 -12.19
N VAL A 1154 54.11 -75.14 -11.37
CA VAL A 1154 53.40 -75.74 -10.23
C VAL A 1154 51.93 -75.95 -10.57
N ALA A 1155 51.23 -76.79 -9.79
CA ALA A 1155 49.83 -77.11 -10.05
C ALA A 1155 48.92 -75.85 -10.11
N GLY A 1156 49.31 -74.76 -9.43
CA GLY A 1156 48.59 -73.49 -9.45
C GLY A 1156 48.74 -72.68 -10.75
N ASN A 1157 49.71 -72.98 -11.63
CA ASN A 1157 49.88 -72.26 -12.90
C ASN A 1157 48.87 -72.67 -13.98
N PHE A 1158 48.19 -73.81 -13.81
CA PHE A 1158 47.19 -74.32 -14.75
C PHE A 1158 45.89 -74.63 -14.02
N ASP A 1159 44.75 -74.51 -14.70
CA ASP A 1159 43.46 -74.95 -14.16
C ASP A 1159 42.43 -75.24 -15.27
N PHE A 1160 41.37 -75.95 -14.91
CA PHE A 1160 40.22 -76.23 -15.77
C PHE A 1160 38.97 -75.56 -15.18
N VAL A 1161 38.26 -74.80 -16.03
CA VAL A 1161 37.01 -74.14 -15.67
C VAL A 1161 35.85 -74.58 -16.54
#